data_AF-A0AAD8QA97-F1
#
_entry.id   AF-A0AAD8QA97-F1
#
_cell.length_a   1.000
_cell.length_b   1.000
_cell.length_c   1.000
_cell.angle_alpha   90.00
_cell.angle_beta   90.00
_cell.angle_gamma   90.00
#
_symmetry.space_group_name_H-M   'P 1'
#
loop_
_entity.id
_entity.type
_entity.pdbx_description
1 polymer ?
#
loop_
_entity_poly.entity_id
_entity_poly.type
_entity_poly.pdbx_seq_one_letter_code
_entity_poly.pdbx_strand_id
1 'polypeptide(L)'
;MRATQKSLLQVLEGVATATKSPRVETAPIESWILSIGFLEGTFRDWDIAATKNLVDFNGRRTGHLTKLVLAVTYLRESIRTSQEVTTTEIGHCWEAVRDAIEVYDLDGAPERFFVSGSVQGFWTIALGDLSETGHPDELFGLRVWIPHASPMGTTTSLSSRPSTAHNWVLSGEGRNYFRQTEPVKYSVKYSANATHTKDDSARNCSKPGDDSHSYVPFQEHPNLNDTDRRVRVQQAKQETYTRNSFYSLPAEAVQRFEVDSDNLFSTFTLSECPCGPFENRAMTGVPEGHFPADSPSLTKFTSRELVQAVDSARSWEGLIDEGREHARKAEWEDALRAFHNALSLCAPEKSFPNARYYKHLALGEIGSANRRFGRYKTASDFLEEAINGLKPCLRRVEFSGELGVTYLHIGQLEDASNAFTKQYEAAKEVGADREICRAVGNMGMLNFRLSQRDDDQSLLDLAITQLQERVDLAEDLRRNTLTQAESTNSTHWLQVLETWKTIGLCRLSLCHCARGNVDKAIVVSAEALEMTSLSKDVTVKAMTRFFHGRALVKGRRREEALRLYNIPGTCSPAIAFAKEPSEENRGYLKELADIGADFDIVDEQGYTALDHAVFSGDVTTESIILEGLRKVSEDKARERQTEARLRKGYRELFQDKLRPVLLSGGLYVLSRLRKAYAEALATDETKRSVFDGLNFMWYSDFLDFKRLPRSDDGLVREFNSDWPDKSARAAEKVVFISYRWINKTPGAKSPDDDKHTQYRRMVDAIEHYLRLNPSVHKDKLGVWMDHACVNQDNPNTGVSALPMIIAQCDAMISLVDEDYYDRGWCAVEVMMAETLRSSYSIHQWYEHVVQPGGSRVEGVLREAPGRQVGMMKDKRLTFETDRPKVLFLERQSKLLG
;
A
#
# COMPACT_ATOMS: atom_id res chain seq x y z
N MET A 1 16.61 20.15 15.33
CA MET A 1 16.76 21.42 14.58
C MET A 1 16.63 22.62 15.52
N ARG A 2 17.28 23.76 15.26
CA ARG A 2 17.10 25.02 16.00
C ARG A 2 16.93 26.20 15.05
N ALA A 3 15.89 27.02 15.24
CA ALA A 3 15.66 28.24 14.48
C ALA A 3 15.69 29.48 15.38
N THR A 4 16.43 30.50 14.95
CA THR A 4 16.47 31.79 15.64
C THR A 4 15.29 32.67 15.23
N GLN A 5 14.91 33.60 16.11
CA GLN A 5 13.93 34.63 15.81
C GLN A 5 14.23 35.38 14.50
N LYS A 6 15.50 35.74 14.25
CA LYS A 6 15.93 36.40 13.02
C LYS A 6 15.63 35.55 11.77
N SER A 7 15.92 34.25 11.82
CA SER A 7 15.69 33.35 10.68
C SER A 7 14.19 33.21 10.37
N LEU A 8 13.36 33.09 11.42
CA LEU A 8 11.90 33.00 11.28
C LEU A 8 11.30 34.27 10.67
N LEU A 9 11.75 35.46 11.08
CA LEU A 9 11.30 36.73 10.51
C LEU A 9 11.69 36.87 9.04
N GLN A 10 12.93 36.50 8.69
CA GLN A 10 13.40 36.53 7.30
C GLN A 10 12.56 35.59 6.41
N VAL A 11 12.27 34.39 6.90
CA VAL A 11 11.42 33.44 6.16
C VAL A 11 9.98 33.94 6.05
N LEU A 12 9.42 34.54 7.11
CA LEU A 12 8.09 35.16 7.04
C LEU A 12 8.01 36.24 5.96
N GLU A 13 8.99 37.14 5.89
CA GLU A 13 9.05 38.19 4.86
C GLU A 13 9.14 37.61 3.45
N GLY A 14 9.98 36.59 3.25
CA GLY A 14 10.12 35.97 1.94
C GLY A 14 8.94 35.12 1.50
N VAL A 15 8.29 34.40 2.43
CA VAL A 15 7.04 33.69 2.18
C VAL A 15 5.92 34.69 1.87
N ALA A 16 5.83 35.79 2.62
CA ALA A 16 4.83 36.83 2.38
C ALA A 16 4.99 37.47 0.99
N THR A 17 6.23 37.69 0.57
CA THR A 17 6.56 38.21 -0.77
C THR A 17 6.16 37.24 -1.87
N ALA A 18 6.56 35.97 -1.76
CA ALA A 18 6.24 34.95 -2.77
C ALA A 18 4.72 34.68 -2.90
N THR A 19 3.99 34.73 -1.78
CA THR A 19 2.55 34.43 -1.71
C THR A 19 1.64 35.67 -1.80
N LYS A 20 2.23 36.87 -1.90
CA LYS A 20 1.51 38.17 -1.82
C LYS A 20 0.58 38.26 -0.59
N SER A 21 1.04 37.71 0.54
CA SER A 21 0.23 37.64 1.76
C SER A 21 0.03 39.03 2.40
N PRO A 22 -1.21 39.43 2.74
CA PRO A 22 -1.48 40.74 3.30
C PRO A 22 -0.96 40.88 4.73
N ARG A 23 -0.65 42.11 5.15
CA ARG A 23 -0.22 42.45 6.53
C ARG A 23 -1.15 41.93 7.62
N VAL A 24 -2.45 41.80 7.35
CA VAL A 24 -3.44 41.26 8.31
C VAL A 24 -3.13 39.80 8.69
N GLU A 25 -2.61 39.02 7.75
CA GLU A 25 -2.28 37.61 7.98
C GLU A 25 -0.86 37.46 8.55
N THR A 26 0.09 38.34 8.20
CA THR A 26 1.50 38.23 8.60
C THR A 26 1.82 38.91 9.94
N ALA A 27 1.15 40.01 10.30
CA ALA A 27 1.41 40.74 11.55
C ALA A 27 1.19 39.89 12.83
N PRO A 28 0.17 39.01 12.92
CA PRO A 28 0.05 38.09 14.04
C PRO A 28 1.23 37.12 14.16
N ILE A 29 1.74 36.62 13.03
CA ILE A 29 2.86 35.69 12.98
C ILE A 29 4.14 36.42 13.40
N GLU A 30 4.35 37.64 12.90
CA GLU A 30 5.46 38.52 13.29
C GLU A 30 5.45 38.78 14.80
N SER A 31 4.30 39.15 15.38
CA SER A 31 4.15 39.35 16.82
C SER A 31 4.44 38.09 17.62
N TRP A 32 4.01 36.92 17.13
CA TRP A 32 4.31 35.64 17.77
C TRP A 32 5.81 35.32 17.71
N ILE A 33 6.45 35.47 16.54
CA ILE A 33 7.90 35.28 16.39
C ILE A 33 8.67 36.22 17.32
N LEU A 34 8.21 37.47 17.47
CA LEU A 34 8.81 38.45 18.38
C LEU A 34 8.67 38.06 19.87
N SER A 35 7.65 37.28 20.21
CA SER A 35 7.42 36.78 21.57
C SER A 35 8.30 35.59 21.97
N ILE A 36 8.91 34.91 20.99
CA ILE A 36 9.75 33.72 21.21
C ILE A 36 11.22 34.01 20.95
N GLY A 37 12.12 33.45 21.76
CA GLY A 37 13.57 33.62 21.58
C GLY A 37 14.14 32.74 20.47
N PHE A 38 13.79 31.46 20.49
CA PHE A 38 14.17 30.47 19.47
C PHE A 38 13.19 29.30 19.49
N LEU A 39 13.18 28.51 18.42
CA LEU A 39 12.53 27.20 18.37
C LEU A 39 13.60 26.11 18.35
N GLU A 40 13.36 25.02 19.04
CA GLU A 40 14.25 23.86 19.08
C GLU A 40 13.43 22.57 19.13
N GLY A 41 13.93 21.53 18.46
CA GLY A 41 13.31 20.22 18.41
C GLY A 41 13.00 19.77 16.98
N THR A 42 11.98 18.92 16.86
CA THR A 42 11.44 18.42 15.59
C THR A 42 10.45 19.43 15.01
N PHE A 43 10.08 19.25 13.74
CA PHE A 43 9.03 20.06 13.11
C PHE A 43 7.71 20.03 13.90
N ARG A 44 7.35 18.89 14.49
CA ARG A 44 6.13 18.73 15.29
C ARG A 44 6.17 19.55 16.58
N ASP A 45 7.34 19.66 17.21
CA ASP A 45 7.51 20.51 18.39
C ASP A 45 7.30 21.99 18.04
N TRP A 46 7.76 22.41 16.86
CA TRP A 46 7.56 23.76 16.34
C TRP A 46 6.08 24.03 16.02
N ASP A 47 5.39 23.07 15.38
CA ASP A 47 3.95 23.18 15.07
C ASP A 47 3.10 23.26 16.35
N ILE A 48 3.39 22.44 17.37
CA ILE A 48 2.70 22.50 18.67
C ILE A 48 2.94 23.86 19.35
N ALA A 49 4.17 24.38 19.30
CA ALA A 49 4.51 25.68 19.89
C ALA A 49 3.78 26.84 19.19
N ALA A 50 3.65 26.80 17.86
CA ALA A 50 2.87 27.78 17.10
C ALA A 50 1.38 27.66 17.40
N THR A 51 0.83 26.43 17.35
CA THR A 51 -0.59 26.14 17.55
C THR A 51 -1.08 26.60 18.93
N LYS A 52 -0.30 26.38 20.01
CA LYS A 52 -0.66 26.82 21.37
C LYS A 52 -0.80 28.34 21.52
N ASN A 53 -0.14 29.12 20.69
CA ASN A 53 -0.07 30.58 20.83
C ASN A 53 -0.89 31.34 19.76
N LEU A 54 -1.19 30.72 18.62
CA LEU A 54 -1.86 31.36 17.47
C LEU A 54 -3.32 30.90 17.25
N VAL A 55 -3.75 29.75 17.78
CA VAL A 55 -5.09 29.18 17.49
C VAL A 55 -6.24 29.97 18.12
N ASP A 56 -5.99 30.80 19.14
CA ASP A 56 -7.07 31.51 19.82
C ASP A 56 -7.51 32.85 19.18
N PHE A 57 -6.81 33.38 18.16
CA PHE A 57 -7.07 34.79 17.76
C PHE A 57 -7.20 35.17 16.27
N ASN A 58 -6.67 34.45 15.26
CA ASN A 58 -6.49 35.08 13.92
C ASN A 58 -6.91 34.27 12.66
N GLY A 59 -7.76 33.24 12.81
CA GLY A 59 -8.43 32.58 11.67
C GLY A 59 -7.60 31.51 10.93
N ARG A 60 -8.30 30.67 10.14
CA ARG A 60 -7.75 29.44 9.52
C ARG A 60 -6.54 29.69 8.61
N ARG A 61 -6.55 30.77 7.81
CA ARG A 61 -5.48 31.10 6.84
C ARG A 61 -4.14 31.43 7.52
N THR A 62 -4.15 32.26 8.55
CA THR A 62 -2.94 32.62 9.32
C THR A 62 -2.28 31.38 9.96
N GLY A 63 -3.07 30.41 10.41
CA GLY A 63 -2.55 29.13 10.91
C GLY A 63 -1.76 28.36 9.86
N HIS A 64 -2.31 28.20 8.65
CA HIS A 64 -1.63 27.50 7.57
C HIS A 64 -0.42 28.27 7.03
N LEU A 65 -0.48 29.61 6.97
CA LEU A 65 0.69 30.44 6.63
C LEU A 65 1.82 30.29 7.65
N THR A 66 1.49 30.21 8.94
CA THR A 66 2.49 29.94 9.98
C THR A 66 3.18 28.60 9.75
N LYS A 67 2.40 27.54 9.46
CA LYS A 67 2.96 26.22 9.15
C LYS A 67 3.86 26.22 7.92
N LEU A 68 3.49 26.95 6.87
CA LEU A 68 4.33 27.14 5.69
C LEU A 68 5.66 27.81 6.04
N VAL A 69 5.64 28.90 6.82
CA VAL A 69 6.86 29.58 7.31
C VAL A 69 7.74 28.60 8.09
N LEU A 70 7.15 27.83 9.02
CA LEU A 70 7.89 26.83 9.78
C LEU A 70 8.53 25.76 8.89
N ALA A 71 7.83 25.29 7.85
CA ALA A 71 8.33 24.24 6.96
C ALA A 71 9.53 24.72 6.14
N VAL A 72 9.43 25.94 5.58
CA VAL A 72 10.54 26.58 4.85
C VAL A 72 11.73 26.82 5.79
N THR A 73 11.50 27.34 7.00
CA THR A 73 12.58 27.53 7.99
C THR A 73 13.23 26.21 8.40
N TYR A 74 12.45 25.16 8.63
CA TYR A 74 12.97 23.86 9.07
C TYR A 74 13.95 23.25 8.06
N LEU A 75 13.55 23.22 6.78
CA LEU A 75 14.37 22.71 5.69
C LEU A 75 15.59 23.59 5.45
N ARG A 76 15.45 24.91 5.53
CA ARG A 76 16.57 25.86 5.42
C ARG A 76 17.63 25.67 6.51
N GLU A 77 17.19 25.58 7.78
CA GLU A 77 18.12 25.41 8.91
C GLU A 77 18.79 24.03 8.89
N SER A 78 18.18 23.02 8.27
CA SER A 78 18.80 21.69 8.09
C SER A 78 20.09 21.76 7.27
N ILE A 79 20.13 22.59 6.21
CA ILE A 79 21.31 22.82 5.40
C ILE A 79 22.39 23.54 6.21
N ARG A 80 22.01 24.62 6.89
CA ARG A 80 22.94 25.47 7.67
C ARG A 80 23.58 24.74 8.84
N THR A 81 22.83 23.87 9.48
CA THR A 81 23.30 23.06 10.60
C THR A 81 23.89 21.71 10.17
N SER A 82 23.86 21.40 8.86
CA SER A 82 24.25 20.10 8.31
C SER A 82 23.58 18.91 9.03
N GLN A 83 22.32 19.10 9.43
CA GLN A 83 21.50 18.07 10.06
C GLN A 83 20.62 17.39 9.01
N GLU A 84 20.62 16.06 9.00
CA GLU A 84 19.76 15.27 8.11
C GLU A 84 18.28 15.40 8.52
N VAL A 85 17.40 15.61 7.56
CA VAL A 85 15.95 15.69 7.77
C VAL A 85 15.37 14.29 7.65
N THR A 86 14.66 13.82 8.66
CA THR A 86 14.07 12.49 8.64
C THR A 86 12.91 12.40 7.65
N THR A 87 12.59 11.19 7.18
CA THR A 87 11.46 10.95 6.27
C THR A 87 10.12 11.44 6.83
N THR A 88 9.94 11.32 8.14
CA THR A 88 8.74 11.78 8.86
C THR A 88 8.66 13.31 8.86
N GLU A 89 9.78 14.01 9.01
CA GLU A 89 9.84 15.48 8.97
C GLU A 89 9.60 16.01 7.56
N ILE A 90 10.15 15.38 6.52
CA ILE A 90 9.81 15.72 5.11
C ILE A 90 8.30 15.57 4.89
N GLY A 91 7.69 14.52 5.45
CA GLY A 91 6.24 14.30 5.43
C GLY A 91 5.44 15.44 6.06
N HIS A 92 5.78 15.85 7.28
CA HIS A 92 5.09 16.97 7.93
C HIS A 92 5.31 18.32 7.21
N CYS A 93 6.50 18.56 6.66
CA CYS A 93 6.76 19.75 5.83
C CYS A 93 5.89 19.74 4.56
N TRP A 94 5.70 18.58 3.93
CA TRP A 94 4.79 18.42 2.79
C TRP A 94 3.34 18.74 3.16
N GLU A 95 2.82 18.18 4.26
CA GLU A 95 1.46 18.46 4.74
C GLU A 95 1.24 19.95 5.01
N ALA A 96 2.21 20.62 5.64
CA ALA A 96 2.15 22.06 5.88
C ALA A 96 2.06 22.89 4.59
N VAL A 97 2.83 22.54 3.56
CA VAL A 97 2.81 23.22 2.26
C VAL A 97 1.52 22.93 1.49
N ARG A 98 1.10 21.66 1.43
CA ARG A 98 -0.13 21.22 0.77
C ARG A 98 -1.34 21.96 1.36
N ASP A 99 -1.51 21.88 2.68
CA ASP A 99 -2.66 22.45 3.37
C ASP A 99 -2.72 23.98 3.21
N ALA A 100 -1.56 24.65 3.19
CA ALA A 100 -1.49 26.08 2.89
C ALA A 100 -2.00 26.39 1.48
N ILE A 101 -1.48 25.70 0.46
CA ILE A 101 -1.91 25.92 -0.93
C ILE A 101 -3.40 25.62 -1.11
N GLU A 102 -3.89 24.51 -0.56
CA GLU A 102 -5.30 24.12 -0.66
C GLU A 102 -6.24 25.17 -0.08
N VAL A 103 -5.91 25.72 1.11
CA VAL A 103 -6.73 26.70 1.82
C VAL A 103 -6.74 28.07 1.14
N TYR A 104 -5.63 28.46 0.51
CA TYR A 104 -5.53 29.75 -0.17
C TYR A 104 -6.20 29.76 -1.55
N ASP A 105 -6.31 28.61 -2.21
CA ASP A 105 -7.04 28.46 -3.48
C ASP A 105 -8.56 28.21 -3.28
N LEU A 106 -9.07 28.23 -2.04
CA LEU A 106 -10.52 28.20 -1.75
C LEU A 106 -11.14 29.61 -1.93
N ASP A 107 -12.31 29.67 -2.56
CA ASP A 107 -13.20 30.85 -2.66
C ASP A 107 -12.84 31.96 -3.66
N GLY A 108 -12.48 31.64 -4.90
CA GLY A 108 -12.42 32.62 -6.01
C GLY A 108 -11.48 33.81 -5.77
N ALA A 109 -10.58 33.69 -4.80
CA ALA A 109 -9.56 34.67 -4.47
C ALA A 109 -8.48 34.68 -5.58
N PRO A 110 -7.75 35.80 -5.75
CA PRO A 110 -6.65 35.86 -6.72
C PRO A 110 -5.60 34.79 -6.39
N GLU A 111 -5.12 34.07 -7.41
CA GLU A 111 -4.06 33.06 -7.27
C GLU A 111 -2.86 33.63 -6.52
N ARG A 112 -2.59 33.08 -5.34
CA ARG A 112 -1.49 33.54 -4.46
C ARG A 112 -0.18 32.84 -4.76
N PHE A 113 -0.25 31.61 -5.23
CA PHE A 113 0.91 30.79 -5.54
C PHE A 113 1.17 30.81 -7.05
N PHE A 114 2.24 31.49 -7.45
CA PHE A 114 2.61 31.59 -8.85
C PHE A 114 3.27 30.31 -9.35
N VAL A 115 2.84 29.83 -10.52
CA VAL A 115 3.39 28.64 -11.19
C VAL A 115 4.19 29.08 -12.42
N SER A 116 5.47 28.68 -12.49
CA SER A 116 6.33 28.90 -13.66
C SER A 116 6.80 27.59 -14.28
N GLY A 117 6.93 27.54 -15.60
CA GLY A 117 7.57 26.43 -16.31
C GLY A 117 9.08 26.69 -16.49
N SER A 118 9.91 25.64 -16.38
CA SER A 118 11.34 25.72 -16.66
C SER A 118 11.71 25.09 -18.00
N VAL A 119 12.87 25.51 -18.55
CA VAL A 119 13.44 24.95 -19.79
C VAL A 119 13.79 23.46 -19.64
N GLN A 120 14.02 23.03 -18.39
CA GLN A 120 14.25 21.63 -18.01
C GLN A 120 12.97 20.80 -17.92
N GLY A 121 11.79 21.34 -18.22
CA GLY A 121 10.53 20.57 -18.22
C GLY A 121 9.79 20.50 -16.87
N PHE A 122 10.24 21.24 -15.85
CA PHE A 122 9.60 21.27 -14.53
C PHE A 122 8.63 22.46 -14.38
N TRP A 123 7.53 22.23 -13.66
CA TRP A 123 6.68 23.28 -13.12
C TRP A 123 7.17 23.65 -11.71
N THR A 124 7.24 24.94 -11.38
CA THR A 124 7.75 25.42 -10.09
C THR A 124 6.71 26.32 -9.43
N ILE A 125 6.39 26.02 -8.16
CA ILE A 125 5.60 26.89 -7.29
C ILE A 125 6.57 27.65 -6.38
N ALA A 126 6.54 28.97 -6.43
CA ALA A 126 7.33 29.80 -5.53
C ALA A 126 6.72 29.77 -4.12
N LEU A 127 7.52 29.35 -3.14
CA LEU A 127 7.08 29.22 -1.73
C LEU A 127 7.75 30.26 -0.83
N GLY A 128 8.94 30.75 -1.19
CA GLY A 128 9.61 31.83 -0.47
C GLY A 128 10.72 32.48 -1.31
N ASP A 129 10.76 33.82 -1.26
CA ASP A 129 11.83 34.64 -1.81
C ASP A 129 12.60 35.29 -0.66
N LEU A 130 13.70 34.68 -0.22
CA LEU A 130 14.41 35.06 1.01
C LEU A 130 15.45 36.17 0.77
N SER A 131 15.24 36.97 -0.27
CA SER A 131 16.12 38.09 -0.66
C SER A 131 16.10 39.20 0.39
N GLU A 132 17.26 39.63 0.89
CA GLU A 132 17.36 40.86 1.68
C GLU A 132 17.30 42.06 0.71
N THR A 133 16.59 43.12 1.11
CA THR A 133 16.33 44.35 0.33
C THR A 133 17.41 44.68 -0.71
N GLY A 134 17.17 44.29 -1.97
CA GLY A 134 18.01 44.65 -3.12
C GLY A 134 18.92 43.55 -3.69
N HIS A 135 19.06 42.39 -3.05
CA HIS A 135 19.87 41.26 -3.55
C HIS A 135 19.18 39.90 -3.32
N PRO A 136 18.81 39.14 -4.37
CA PRO A 136 18.35 37.76 -4.20
C PRO A 136 19.46 36.84 -3.70
N ASP A 137 19.35 36.37 -2.45
CA ASP A 137 20.32 35.46 -1.81
C ASP A 137 19.84 33.98 -1.76
N GLU A 138 18.56 33.70 -1.53
CA GLU A 138 18.03 32.32 -1.42
C GLU A 138 16.58 32.22 -1.94
N LEU A 139 16.29 31.22 -2.77
CA LEU A 139 14.95 30.96 -3.34
C LEU A 139 14.44 29.58 -2.96
N PHE A 140 13.22 29.50 -2.41
CA PHE A 140 12.57 28.25 -2.00
C PHE A 140 11.32 27.97 -2.83
N GLY A 141 11.20 26.76 -3.38
CA GLY A 141 10.06 26.38 -4.22
C GLY A 141 9.80 24.88 -4.29
N LEU A 142 8.59 24.54 -4.73
CA LEU A 142 8.19 23.17 -5.06
C LEU A 142 8.35 22.96 -6.57
N ARG A 143 9.18 22.00 -6.98
CA ARG A 143 9.36 21.63 -8.38
C ARG A 143 8.64 20.33 -8.67
N VAL A 144 7.88 20.28 -9.76
CA VAL A 144 7.05 19.14 -10.16
C VAL A 144 7.25 18.85 -11.64
N TRP A 145 7.61 17.61 -11.94
CA TRP A 145 7.60 17.04 -13.28
C TRP A 145 6.28 16.28 -13.48
N ILE A 146 5.46 16.74 -14.42
CA ILE A 146 4.19 16.08 -14.75
C ILE A 146 4.40 15.19 -15.99
N PRO A 147 4.03 13.89 -15.92
CA PRO A 147 4.13 12.98 -17.05
C PRO A 147 3.49 13.53 -18.32
N HIS A 148 4.18 13.40 -19.45
CA HIS A 148 3.70 13.82 -20.78
C HIS A 148 3.26 15.30 -20.89
N ALA A 149 3.66 16.16 -19.93
CA ALA A 149 3.24 17.56 -19.88
C ALA A 149 4.43 18.52 -19.66
N SER A 150 5.60 18.17 -20.20
CA SER A 150 6.78 19.04 -20.21
C SER A 150 6.51 20.33 -21.01
N PRO A 151 6.75 21.52 -20.42
CA PRO A 151 6.64 22.83 -21.08
C PRO A 151 7.33 22.97 -22.45
N MET A 152 8.39 22.21 -22.72
CA MET A 152 9.24 22.37 -23.93
C MET A 152 9.39 21.08 -24.76
N GLY A 153 8.56 20.05 -24.50
CA GLY A 153 8.78 18.71 -25.07
C GLY A 153 10.01 18.02 -24.45
N THR A 154 10.30 16.78 -24.87
CA THR A 154 11.41 15.98 -24.32
C THR A 154 12.77 16.60 -24.68
N THR A 155 13.32 17.45 -23.83
CA THR A 155 14.66 18.02 -24.03
C THR A 155 15.67 17.34 -23.13
N THR A 156 16.39 16.40 -23.72
CA THR A 156 17.60 15.75 -23.23
C THR A 156 18.81 16.70 -23.17
N SER A 157 18.61 17.97 -22.82
CA SER A 157 19.65 19.00 -22.85
C SER A 157 20.53 18.95 -21.61
N LEU A 158 21.83 19.20 -21.80
CA LEU A 158 22.74 19.43 -20.69
C LEU A 158 22.46 20.80 -20.10
N SER A 159 22.46 20.88 -18.77
CA SER A 159 22.26 22.13 -18.06
C SER A 159 23.34 22.32 -17.02
N SER A 160 23.68 23.58 -16.75
CA SER A 160 24.50 23.98 -15.61
C SER A 160 23.78 25.10 -14.89
N ARG A 161 23.89 25.14 -13.55
CA ARG A 161 23.25 26.17 -12.73
C ARG A 161 24.32 27.07 -12.14
N PRO A 162 24.09 28.39 -12.05
CA PRO A 162 25.04 29.30 -11.41
C PRO A 162 25.09 29.12 -9.89
N SER A 163 24.07 28.50 -9.31
CA SER A 163 23.85 28.38 -7.88
C SER A 163 23.81 26.92 -7.42
N THR A 164 24.25 26.70 -6.18
CA THR A 164 24.01 25.43 -5.50
C THR A 164 22.53 25.29 -5.23
N ALA A 165 21.97 24.11 -5.53
CA ALA A 165 20.58 23.79 -5.26
C ALA A 165 20.46 22.55 -4.38
N HIS A 166 19.80 22.70 -3.24
CA HIS A 166 19.49 21.62 -2.32
C HIS A 166 18.08 21.11 -2.58
N ASN A 167 17.91 19.79 -2.71
CA ASN A 167 16.66 19.18 -3.12
C ASN A 167 16.24 18.06 -2.16
N TRP A 168 14.99 18.10 -1.72
CA TRP A 168 14.35 17.03 -0.97
C TRP A 168 13.30 16.37 -1.85
N VAL A 169 13.47 15.08 -2.17
CA VAL A 169 12.56 14.37 -3.07
C VAL A 169 11.27 14.02 -2.35
N LEU A 170 10.16 14.46 -2.92
CA LEU A 170 8.82 14.25 -2.40
C LEU A 170 8.14 13.05 -3.06
N SER A 171 8.35 12.82 -4.35
CA SER A 171 7.79 11.66 -5.06
C SER A 171 8.59 11.31 -6.30
N GLY A 172 8.48 10.06 -6.74
CA GLY A 172 9.09 9.56 -7.97
C GLY A 172 10.56 9.16 -7.84
N GLU A 173 11.11 8.78 -9.00
CA GLU A 173 12.53 8.51 -9.20
C GLU A 173 13.06 9.44 -10.30
N GLY A 174 14.20 10.08 -10.03
CA GLY A 174 14.95 10.89 -11.00
C GLY A 174 16.41 10.46 -11.06
N ARG A 175 17.01 10.50 -12.24
CA ARG A 175 18.42 10.15 -12.45
C ARG A 175 19.18 11.37 -12.89
N ASN A 176 20.35 11.57 -12.30
CA ASN A 176 21.24 12.65 -12.70
C ASN A 176 22.55 12.10 -13.24
N TYR A 177 22.98 12.64 -14.37
CA TYR A 177 24.23 12.32 -15.03
C TYR A 177 25.15 13.53 -14.95
N PHE A 178 26.10 13.50 -14.03
CA PHE A 178 27.14 14.51 -13.93
C PHE A 178 28.19 14.30 -15.00
N ARG A 179 28.54 15.36 -15.74
CA ARG A 179 29.50 15.26 -16.84
C ARG A 179 30.66 16.23 -16.67
N GLN A 180 31.84 15.79 -17.08
CA GLN A 180 33.02 16.65 -17.13
C GLN A 180 33.13 17.32 -18.49
N THR A 181 33.50 18.61 -18.53
CA THR A 181 33.69 19.36 -19.78
C THR A 181 35.13 19.77 -19.97
N GLU A 182 35.66 19.54 -21.17
CA GLU A 182 36.94 20.08 -21.62
C GLU A 182 36.75 21.15 -22.71
N PRO A 183 37.40 22.31 -22.60
CA PRO A 183 37.36 23.32 -23.65
C PRO A 183 38.13 22.86 -24.89
N VAL A 184 37.52 22.99 -26.08
CA VAL A 184 38.19 22.68 -27.35
C VAL A 184 38.93 23.95 -27.83
N LYS A 185 40.26 23.92 -27.91
CA LYS A 185 41.05 25.04 -28.45
C LYS A 185 40.85 25.19 -29.96
N TYR A 186 40.54 26.40 -30.41
CA TYR A 186 40.34 26.72 -31.82
C TYR A 186 41.66 26.57 -32.60
N SER A 187 41.76 25.54 -33.42
CA SER A 187 42.57 25.57 -34.63
C SER A 187 41.80 24.79 -35.69
N VAL A 188 41.92 25.20 -36.96
CA VAL A 188 41.18 24.67 -38.12
C VAL A 188 41.34 23.14 -38.30
N LYS A 189 42.19 22.48 -37.51
CA LYS A 189 42.37 21.01 -37.45
C LYS A 189 41.56 20.27 -36.37
N TYR A 190 40.92 20.93 -35.40
CA TYR A 190 40.30 20.27 -34.23
C TYR A 190 38.76 20.41 -34.11
N SER A 191 38.07 20.94 -35.11
CA SER A 191 36.61 21.15 -35.08
C SER A 191 35.79 19.86 -34.93
N ALA A 192 36.36 18.70 -35.31
CA ALA A 192 35.72 17.39 -35.20
C ALA A 192 35.60 16.82 -33.77
N ASN A 193 36.26 17.44 -32.78
CA ASN A 193 36.28 16.94 -31.38
C ASN A 193 35.27 17.63 -30.45
N ALA A 194 34.54 18.64 -30.94
CA ALA A 194 33.51 19.34 -30.20
C ALA A 194 32.20 18.54 -30.18
N THR A 195 31.59 18.40 -29.01
CA THR A 195 30.33 17.65 -28.84
C THR A 195 29.11 18.54 -28.59
N HIS A 196 29.32 19.72 -28.00
CA HIS A 196 28.26 20.64 -27.58
C HIS A 196 28.71 22.10 -27.77
N THR A 197 27.75 22.99 -28.01
CA THR A 197 27.89 24.45 -27.98
C THR A 197 27.51 24.96 -26.59
N LYS A 198 28.24 25.97 -26.12
CA LYS A 198 27.96 26.61 -24.84
C LYS A 198 27.27 27.93 -25.16
N ASP A 199 26.04 28.11 -24.70
CA ASP A 199 25.29 29.34 -24.90
C ASP A 199 25.19 30.10 -23.58
N ASP A 200 25.46 31.41 -23.66
CA ASP A 200 25.34 32.30 -22.52
C ASP A 200 23.92 32.87 -22.53
N SER A 201 23.18 32.66 -21.44
CA SER A 201 21.88 33.27 -21.20
C SER A 201 21.98 34.28 -20.05
N ALA A 202 21.36 35.45 -20.21
CA ALA A 202 21.36 36.49 -19.19
C ALA A 202 20.02 36.51 -18.46
N ARG A 203 20.05 36.56 -17.12
CA ARG A 203 18.85 36.81 -16.30
C ARG A 203 18.65 38.33 -16.20
N ASN A 204 17.55 38.85 -16.74
CA ASN A 204 17.20 40.26 -16.55
C ASN A 204 16.65 40.45 -15.12
N CYS A 205 17.49 40.93 -14.21
CA CYS A 205 17.04 41.43 -12.91
C CYS A 205 16.49 42.85 -13.12
N SER A 206 15.19 42.98 -13.39
CA SER A 206 14.52 44.28 -13.39
C SER A 206 14.68 44.94 -12.02
N LYS A 207 15.02 46.23 -11.99
CA LYS A 207 15.05 47.02 -10.75
C LYS A 207 13.63 47.19 -10.21
N PRO A 208 13.42 47.22 -8.88
CA PRO A 208 12.12 47.58 -8.33
C PRO A 208 11.84 49.05 -8.67
N GLY A 209 10.92 49.29 -9.60
CA GLY A 209 10.53 50.64 -10.03
C GLY A 209 10.03 50.80 -11.48
N ASP A 210 10.12 49.77 -12.32
CA ASP A 210 9.54 49.81 -13.68
C ASP A 210 8.14 49.14 -13.69
N ASP A 211 7.09 49.97 -13.69
CA ASP A 211 5.66 49.59 -13.62
C ASP A 211 5.10 48.91 -14.89
N SER A 212 5.90 48.12 -15.63
CA SER A 212 5.39 47.44 -16.85
C SER A 212 5.71 45.95 -17.00
N HIS A 213 6.54 45.35 -16.14
CA HIS A 213 6.77 43.91 -16.14
C HIS A 213 6.70 43.33 -14.72
N SER A 214 5.65 42.54 -14.45
CA SER A 214 5.49 41.82 -13.19
C SER A 214 6.71 40.93 -12.94
N TYR A 215 7.44 41.17 -11.86
CA TYR A 215 8.53 40.29 -11.42
C TYR A 215 7.99 38.87 -11.14
N VAL A 216 8.60 37.87 -11.76
CA VAL A 216 8.23 36.45 -11.61
C VAL A 216 9.43 35.65 -11.09
N PRO A 217 9.41 35.19 -9.84
CA PRO A 217 10.41 34.28 -9.30
C PRO A 217 10.51 32.98 -10.13
N PHE A 218 11.72 32.44 -10.30
CA PHE A 218 12.03 31.22 -11.06
C PHE A 218 11.80 31.23 -12.58
N GLN A 219 11.45 32.37 -13.19
CA GLN A 219 11.37 32.47 -14.65
C GLN A 219 12.78 32.50 -15.26
N GLU A 220 13.13 31.47 -16.03
CA GLU A 220 14.33 31.43 -16.87
C GLU A 220 13.95 31.96 -18.26
N HIS A 221 14.42 33.17 -18.60
CA HIS A 221 14.39 33.65 -19.98
C HIS A 221 15.77 33.37 -20.61
N PRO A 222 15.92 32.32 -21.42
CA PRO A 222 17.14 32.14 -22.16
C PRO A 222 17.15 33.11 -23.34
N ASN A 223 17.74 34.30 -23.16
CA ASN A 223 18.28 35.04 -24.30
C ASN A 223 19.55 34.29 -24.72
N LEU A 224 19.40 33.31 -25.61
CA LEU A 224 20.52 32.57 -26.18
C LEU A 224 21.30 33.52 -27.09
N ASN A 225 22.44 34.03 -26.62
CA ASN A 225 23.41 34.62 -27.52
C ASN A 225 24.28 33.51 -28.10
N ASP A 226 24.35 33.42 -29.42
CA ASP A 226 25.18 32.47 -30.15
C ASP A 226 26.66 32.73 -29.77
N THR A 227 27.24 31.89 -28.90
CA THR A 227 28.66 32.01 -28.56
C THR A 227 29.45 30.90 -29.24
N ASP A 228 30.56 31.25 -29.90
CA ASP A 228 31.42 30.33 -30.66
C ASP A 228 32.27 29.40 -29.73
N ARG A 229 31.79 29.13 -28.50
CA ARG A 229 32.45 28.33 -27.47
C ARG A 229 31.99 26.88 -27.53
N ARG A 230 32.88 26.00 -28.00
CA ARG A 230 32.63 24.56 -28.13
C ARG A 230 33.33 23.74 -27.04
N VAL A 231 32.63 22.74 -26.49
CA VAL A 231 33.17 21.86 -25.45
C VAL A 231 33.07 20.37 -25.81
N ARG A 232 34.01 19.59 -25.27
CA ARG A 232 33.96 18.13 -25.28
C ARG A 232 33.47 17.64 -23.93
N VAL A 233 32.41 16.84 -23.94
CA VAL A 233 31.81 16.28 -22.73
C VAL A 233 32.32 14.85 -22.53
N GLN A 234 32.88 14.54 -21.36
CA GLN A 234 33.44 13.23 -21.01
C GLN A 234 32.64 12.52 -19.90
N GLN A 235 33.09 11.31 -19.54
CA GLN A 235 32.48 10.28 -18.68
C GLN A 235 31.45 10.77 -17.67
N ALA A 236 30.28 10.11 -17.65
CA ALA A 236 29.18 10.47 -16.77
C ALA A 236 29.25 9.69 -15.44
N LYS A 237 29.24 10.39 -14.30
CA LYS A 237 28.86 9.79 -13.01
C LYS A 237 27.33 9.80 -12.95
N GLN A 238 26.72 8.64 -12.71
CA GLN A 238 25.28 8.51 -12.58
C GLN A 238 24.88 8.41 -11.11
N GLU A 239 23.90 9.20 -10.70
CA GLU A 239 23.26 9.13 -9.39
C GLU A 239 21.74 9.02 -9.56
N THR A 240 21.08 8.25 -8.70
CA THR A 240 19.63 8.03 -8.73
C THR A 240 19.02 8.49 -7.42
N TYR A 241 17.96 9.29 -7.51
CA TYR A 241 17.27 9.88 -6.37
C TYR A 241 15.84 9.39 -6.34
N THR A 242 15.39 8.96 -5.16
CA THR A 242 14.05 8.40 -4.93
C THR A 242 13.33 9.16 -3.83
N ARG A 243 12.03 8.95 -3.67
CA ARG A 243 11.22 9.57 -2.62
C ARG A 243 11.92 9.53 -1.24
N ASN A 244 11.86 10.66 -0.54
CA ASN A 244 12.46 10.92 0.77
C ASN A 244 14.00 10.99 0.79
N SER A 245 14.67 10.94 -0.37
CA SER A 245 16.10 11.23 -0.45
C SER A 245 16.38 12.73 -0.49
N PHE A 246 17.59 13.10 -0.08
CA PHE A 246 18.15 14.44 -0.19
C PHE A 246 19.33 14.43 -1.16
N TYR A 247 19.43 15.47 -2.00
CA TYR A 247 20.61 15.66 -2.84
C TYR A 247 20.91 17.13 -3.08
N SER A 248 22.19 17.42 -3.25
CA SER A 248 22.68 18.77 -3.57
C SER A 248 23.29 18.78 -4.96
N LEU A 249 22.94 19.79 -5.74
CA LEU A 249 23.51 20.05 -7.06
C LEU A 249 24.49 21.21 -6.92
N PRO A 250 25.80 21.00 -7.09
CA PRO A 250 26.78 22.06 -6.99
C PRO A 250 26.60 23.12 -8.07
N ALA A 251 26.96 24.37 -7.74
CA ALA A 251 27.11 25.44 -8.72
C ALA A 251 28.07 25.03 -9.86
N GLU A 252 27.75 25.47 -11.07
CA GLU A 252 28.45 25.24 -12.34
C GLU A 252 28.60 23.77 -12.78
N ALA A 253 28.05 22.81 -12.02
CA ALA A 253 28.08 21.41 -12.40
C ALA A 253 27.26 21.17 -13.67
N VAL A 254 27.92 20.61 -14.69
CA VAL A 254 27.28 20.20 -15.94
C VAL A 254 26.57 18.87 -15.70
N GLN A 255 25.27 18.87 -15.92
CA GLN A 255 24.43 17.73 -15.60
C GLN A 255 23.29 17.55 -16.59
N ARG A 256 22.84 16.31 -16.69
CA ARG A 256 21.59 15.94 -17.34
C ARG A 256 20.72 15.24 -16.32
N PHE A 257 19.60 15.86 -16.00
CA PHE A 257 18.58 15.26 -15.15
C PHE A 257 17.53 14.58 -16.01
N GLU A 258 17.22 13.32 -15.71
CA GLU A 258 16.30 12.49 -16.47
C GLU A 258 15.23 11.94 -15.54
N VAL A 259 13.98 12.21 -15.87
CA VAL A 259 12.81 11.60 -15.25
C VAL A 259 12.15 10.73 -16.31
N ASP A 260 11.78 9.50 -15.95
CA ASP A 260 11.00 8.66 -16.84
C ASP A 260 9.70 9.38 -17.23
N SER A 261 9.39 9.43 -18.52
CA SER A 261 8.24 10.18 -19.06
C SER A 261 6.89 9.81 -18.44
N ASP A 262 6.76 8.59 -17.91
CA ASP A 262 5.53 8.10 -17.28
C ASP A 262 5.45 8.39 -15.78
N ASN A 263 6.57 8.75 -15.14
CA ASN A 263 6.66 9.01 -13.71
C ASN A 263 6.42 10.48 -13.38
N LEU A 264 5.67 10.71 -12.31
CA LEU A 264 5.68 12.02 -11.64
C LEU A 264 6.91 12.09 -10.74
N PHE A 265 7.67 13.18 -10.83
CA PHE A 265 8.79 13.44 -9.94
C PHE A 265 8.65 14.82 -9.31
N SER A 266 8.86 14.95 -8.00
CA SER A 266 8.74 16.24 -7.33
C SER A 266 9.76 16.43 -6.21
N THR A 267 10.16 17.68 -6.00
CA THR A 267 11.16 18.06 -5.00
C THR A 267 10.83 19.40 -4.36
N PHE A 268 11.07 19.54 -3.05
CA PHE A 268 11.39 20.86 -2.52
C PHE A 268 12.79 21.26 -2.97
N THR A 269 12.97 22.50 -3.38
CA THR A 269 14.25 23.03 -3.82
C THR A 269 14.56 24.35 -3.11
N LEU A 270 15.75 24.43 -2.51
CA LEU A 270 16.37 25.65 -2.02
C LEU A 270 17.56 25.98 -2.94
N SER A 271 17.53 27.12 -3.63
CA SER A 271 18.62 27.59 -4.49
C SER A 271 19.33 28.78 -3.83
N GLU A 272 20.63 28.68 -3.61
CA GLU A 272 21.48 29.75 -3.08
C GLU A 272 21.92 30.66 -4.23
N CYS A 273 21.31 31.83 -4.41
CA CYS A 273 21.57 32.69 -5.55
C CYS A 273 22.61 33.76 -5.17
N PRO A 274 23.89 33.69 -5.58
CA PRO A 274 24.79 34.82 -5.37
C PRO A 274 24.48 35.92 -6.40
N CYS A 275 24.20 37.13 -5.93
CA CYS A 275 24.05 38.29 -6.81
C CYS A 275 25.38 38.73 -7.44
N GLY A 276 25.42 38.67 -8.77
CA GLY A 276 26.39 39.35 -9.63
C GLY A 276 25.97 39.20 -11.10
N PRO A 277 26.58 39.94 -12.06
CA PRO A 277 26.30 39.77 -13.48
C PRO A 277 26.82 38.40 -13.91
N PHE A 278 25.97 37.37 -13.80
CA PHE A 278 26.36 36.00 -14.10
C PHE A 278 25.54 35.44 -15.26
N GLU A 279 26.30 34.91 -16.22
CA GLU A 279 25.86 34.15 -17.39
C GLU A 279 25.22 32.83 -16.92
N ASN A 280 23.90 32.68 -17.03
CA ASN A 280 23.28 31.35 -17.01
C ASN A 280 23.83 30.58 -18.22
N ARG A 281 24.60 29.51 -18.01
CA ARG A 281 25.21 28.74 -19.10
C ARG A 281 24.33 27.53 -19.41
N ALA A 282 23.48 27.66 -20.43
CA ALA A 282 22.83 26.50 -21.02
C ALA A 282 23.83 25.87 -22.00
N MET A 283 24.08 24.55 -21.89
CA MET A 283 24.87 23.87 -22.90
C MET A 283 23.94 23.12 -23.84
N THR A 284 23.80 23.65 -25.04
CA THR A 284 22.90 23.12 -26.05
C THR A 284 23.51 21.88 -26.71
N GLY A 285 22.63 20.92 -27.00
CA GLY A 285 22.96 19.73 -27.78
C GLY A 285 22.77 19.98 -29.27
N VAL A 286 23.76 19.52 -30.04
CA VAL A 286 23.94 19.51 -31.51
C VAL A 286 24.17 20.90 -32.15
N PRO A 287 25.26 21.10 -32.93
CA PRO A 287 25.70 22.42 -33.41
C PRO A 287 24.80 23.19 -34.40
N GLU A 288 23.62 22.67 -34.77
CA GLU A 288 22.84 23.18 -35.93
C GLU A 288 21.31 23.25 -35.72
N GLY A 289 20.81 23.21 -34.49
CA GLY A 289 19.37 23.32 -34.21
C GLY A 289 18.93 24.74 -33.88
N HIS A 290 18.15 25.39 -34.76
CA HIS A 290 17.40 26.61 -34.41
C HIS A 290 16.30 26.29 -33.38
N PHE A 291 16.26 27.04 -32.27
CA PHE A 291 15.12 27.03 -31.35
C PHE A 291 14.01 27.99 -31.82
N PRO A 292 12.73 27.61 -31.71
CA PRO A 292 11.63 28.57 -31.81
C PRO A 292 11.74 29.60 -30.68
N ALA A 293 11.63 30.89 -31.01
CA ALA A 293 11.68 32.02 -30.08
C ALA A 293 10.41 32.20 -29.22
N ASP A 294 9.64 31.12 -29.02
CA ASP A 294 8.38 31.17 -28.29
C ASP A 294 8.65 30.94 -26.80
N SER A 295 8.35 31.97 -26.00
CA SER A 295 8.40 31.94 -24.54
C SER A 295 7.57 30.78 -23.98
N PRO A 296 8.01 30.06 -22.93
CA PRO A 296 7.17 29.07 -22.25
C PRO A 296 5.88 29.75 -21.81
N SER A 297 4.74 29.24 -22.29
CA SER A 297 3.41 29.81 -22.03
C SER A 297 3.17 29.95 -20.52
N LEU A 298 2.62 31.09 -20.08
CA LEU A 298 2.04 31.20 -18.74
C LEU A 298 0.88 30.20 -18.60
N THR A 299 1.17 29.15 -17.81
CA THR A 299 0.35 28.17 -17.08
C THR A 299 -0.74 27.36 -17.80
N LYS A 300 -0.47 26.04 -17.97
CA LYS A 300 -1.44 24.96 -18.21
C LYS A 300 -2.04 24.37 -16.92
N PHE A 301 -1.35 24.53 -15.78
CA PHE A 301 -1.72 23.95 -14.49
C PHE A 301 -1.79 25.01 -13.39
N THR A 302 -2.75 24.87 -12.50
CA THR A 302 -2.89 25.65 -11.25
C THR A 302 -2.00 25.09 -10.13
N SER A 303 -1.75 25.91 -9.11
CA SER A 303 -0.95 25.49 -7.94
C SER A 303 -1.59 24.30 -7.21
N ARG A 304 -2.92 24.31 -7.07
CA ARG A 304 -3.73 23.20 -6.53
C ARG A 304 -3.59 21.91 -7.33
N GLU A 305 -3.68 21.95 -8.66
CA GLU A 305 -3.57 20.74 -9.48
C GLU A 305 -2.21 20.06 -9.34
N LEU A 306 -1.12 20.85 -9.27
CA LEU A 306 0.22 20.32 -9.05
C LEU A 306 0.34 19.67 -7.66
N VAL A 307 -0.17 20.33 -6.62
CA VAL A 307 -0.16 19.80 -5.25
C VAL A 307 -0.98 18.51 -5.13
N GLN A 308 -2.17 18.47 -5.72
CA GLN A 308 -3.02 17.27 -5.76
C GLN A 308 -2.34 16.11 -6.51
N ALA A 309 -1.63 16.41 -7.60
CA ALA A 309 -0.86 15.42 -8.35
C ALA A 309 0.29 14.83 -7.50
N VAL A 310 1.04 15.68 -6.78
CA VAL A 310 2.10 15.23 -5.86
C VAL A 310 1.52 14.42 -4.70
N ASP A 311 0.43 14.89 -4.08
CA ASP A 311 -0.21 14.21 -2.95
C ASP A 311 -0.75 12.83 -3.34
N SER A 312 -1.37 12.74 -4.53
CA SER A 312 -1.86 11.49 -5.09
C SER A 312 -0.72 10.51 -5.36
N ALA A 313 0.37 10.98 -5.98
CA ALA A 313 1.55 10.15 -6.25
C ALA A 313 2.21 9.66 -4.95
N ARG A 314 2.38 10.54 -3.96
CA ARG A 314 2.92 10.20 -2.63
C ARG A 314 2.08 9.15 -1.91
N SER A 315 0.75 9.33 -1.94
CA SER A 315 -0.19 8.40 -1.33
C SER A 315 -0.12 7.03 -2.00
N TRP A 316 -0.08 6.99 -3.33
CA TRP A 316 0.07 5.75 -4.10
C TRP A 316 1.38 5.04 -3.80
N GLU A 317 2.51 5.75 -3.83
CA GLU A 317 3.82 5.18 -3.52
C GLU A 317 3.88 4.70 -2.06
N GLY A 318 3.17 5.36 -1.15
CA GLY A 318 3.06 4.97 0.26
C GLY A 318 2.39 3.60 0.41
N LEU A 319 1.24 3.43 -0.25
CA LEU A 319 0.49 2.18 -0.27
C LEU A 319 1.24 1.04 -0.96
N ILE A 320 1.99 1.33 -2.02
CA ILE A 320 2.82 0.33 -2.70
C ILE A 320 3.99 -0.12 -1.81
N ASP A 321 4.66 0.81 -1.13
CA ASP A 321 5.75 0.46 -0.21
C ASP A 321 5.23 -0.29 1.03
N GLU A 322 4.08 0.10 1.58
CA GLU A 322 3.36 -0.63 2.63
C GLU A 322 3.06 -2.06 2.17
N GLY A 323 2.46 -2.22 0.99
CA GLY A 323 2.13 -3.53 0.43
C GLY A 323 3.36 -4.41 0.19
N ARG A 324 4.47 -3.81 -0.29
CA ARG A 324 5.75 -4.52 -0.46
C ARG A 324 6.40 -4.90 0.86
N GLU A 325 6.28 -4.08 1.90
CA GLU A 325 6.76 -4.42 3.25
C GLU A 325 5.98 -5.61 3.82
N HIS A 326 4.64 -5.60 3.71
CA HIS A 326 3.82 -6.75 4.09
C HIS A 326 4.16 -8.00 3.27
N ALA A 327 4.33 -7.87 1.95
CA ALA A 327 4.76 -8.97 1.08
C ALA A 327 6.11 -9.55 1.52
N ARG A 328 7.07 -8.69 1.91
CA ARG A 328 8.38 -9.13 2.46
C ARG A 328 8.25 -9.92 3.77
N LYS A 329 7.21 -9.67 4.56
CA LYS A 329 6.87 -10.42 5.78
C LYS A 329 5.96 -11.64 5.51
N ALA A 330 5.62 -11.91 4.25
CA ALA A 330 4.62 -12.89 3.83
C ALA A 330 3.20 -12.63 4.39
N GLU A 331 2.91 -11.38 4.75
CA GLU A 331 1.58 -10.89 5.17
C GLU A 331 0.75 -10.56 3.90
N TRP A 332 0.49 -11.58 3.08
CA TRP A 332 -0.06 -11.40 1.73
C TRP A 332 -1.45 -10.75 1.70
N GLU A 333 -2.26 -10.94 2.75
CA GLU A 333 -3.60 -10.31 2.85
C GLU A 333 -3.46 -8.80 3.01
N ASP A 334 -2.61 -8.32 3.92
CA ASP A 334 -2.30 -6.91 4.10
C ASP A 334 -1.59 -6.31 2.87
N ALA A 335 -0.71 -7.07 2.22
CA ALA A 335 -0.08 -6.65 0.98
C ALA A 335 -1.13 -6.39 -0.11
N LEU A 336 -2.03 -7.35 -0.33
CA LEU A 336 -3.11 -7.23 -1.29
C LEU A 336 -4.07 -6.08 -0.92
N ARG A 337 -4.29 -5.86 0.38
CA ARG A 337 -5.09 -4.75 0.92
C ARG A 337 -4.52 -3.40 0.47
N ALA A 338 -3.23 -3.19 0.68
CA ALA A 338 -2.52 -1.97 0.32
C ALA A 338 -2.44 -1.76 -1.20
N PHE A 339 -2.17 -2.82 -1.98
CA PHE A 339 -2.14 -2.72 -3.45
C PHE A 339 -3.49 -2.37 -4.07
N HIS A 340 -4.60 -2.91 -3.55
CA HIS A 340 -5.94 -2.52 -3.99
C HIS A 340 -6.28 -1.07 -3.61
N ASN A 341 -5.83 -0.60 -2.43
CA ASN A 341 -5.97 0.81 -2.07
C ASN A 341 -5.21 1.70 -3.06
N ALA A 342 -3.98 1.31 -3.44
CA ALA A 342 -3.19 2.03 -4.44
C ALA A 342 -3.90 2.05 -5.80
N LEU A 343 -4.42 0.89 -6.25
CA LEU A 343 -5.21 0.78 -7.48
C LEU A 343 -6.45 1.69 -7.47
N SER A 344 -7.12 1.81 -6.32
CA SER A 344 -8.31 2.66 -6.16
C SER A 344 -8.01 4.16 -6.32
N LEU A 345 -6.76 4.59 -6.14
CA LEU A 345 -6.35 5.98 -6.40
C LEU A 345 -6.27 6.28 -7.91
N CYS A 346 -6.09 5.25 -8.74
CA CYS A 346 -6.03 5.36 -10.20
C CYS A 346 -7.41 5.21 -10.87
N ALA A 347 -8.50 5.27 -10.11
CA ALA A 347 -9.86 5.16 -10.63
C ALA A 347 -10.21 6.35 -11.56
N PRO A 348 -11.03 6.15 -12.62
CA PRO A 348 -11.34 7.20 -13.59
C PRO A 348 -11.98 8.45 -12.98
N GLU A 349 -12.69 8.32 -11.86
CA GLU A 349 -13.34 9.44 -11.17
C GLU A 349 -12.34 10.33 -10.40
N LYS A 350 -11.10 9.86 -10.19
CA LYS A 350 -10.05 10.57 -9.48
C LYS A 350 -9.08 11.22 -10.47
N SER A 351 -8.74 12.48 -10.22
CA SER A 351 -7.68 13.16 -10.97
C SER A 351 -6.32 12.64 -10.51
N PHE A 352 -5.77 11.67 -11.23
CA PHE A 352 -4.46 11.07 -10.92
C PHE A 352 -3.48 11.24 -12.10
N PRO A 353 -2.26 11.76 -11.86
CA PRO A 353 -1.27 12.00 -12.92
C PRO A 353 -0.82 10.68 -13.55
N ASN A 354 -1.07 10.53 -14.87
CA ASN A 354 -0.80 9.29 -15.60
C ASN A 354 -1.39 8.04 -14.93
N ALA A 355 -2.66 8.11 -14.52
CA ALA A 355 -3.39 7.04 -13.84
C ALA A 355 -3.19 5.65 -14.48
N ARG A 356 -3.09 5.58 -15.82
CA ARG A 356 -2.85 4.35 -16.56
C ARG A 356 -1.54 3.65 -16.15
N TYR A 357 -0.42 4.38 -16.12
CA TYR A 357 0.88 3.81 -15.75
C TYR A 357 0.87 3.24 -14.33
N TYR A 358 0.44 4.04 -13.37
CA TYR A 358 0.36 3.64 -11.96
C TYR A 358 -0.65 2.51 -11.70
N LYS A 359 -1.77 2.50 -12.45
CA LYS A 359 -2.69 1.36 -12.48
C LYS A 359 -1.95 0.08 -12.86
N HIS A 360 -1.21 0.06 -13.96
CA HIS A 360 -0.53 -1.16 -14.41
C HIS A 360 0.58 -1.62 -13.46
N LEU A 361 1.28 -0.70 -12.79
CA LEU A 361 2.19 -1.07 -11.70
C LEU A 361 1.46 -1.77 -10.54
N ALA A 362 0.34 -1.21 -10.08
CA ALA A 362 -0.46 -1.80 -9.01
C ALA A 362 -1.03 -3.17 -9.41
N LEU A 363 -1.50 -3.32 -10.66
CA LEU A 363 -1.97 -4.62 -11.17
C LEU A 363 -0.87 -5.68 -11.16
N GLY A 364 0.37 -5.33 -11.51
CA GLY A 364 1.48 -6.29 -11.48
C GLY A 364 1.81 -6.77 -10.06
N GLU A 365 1.73 -5.88 -9.06
CA GLU A 365 1.88 -6.25 -7.63
C GLU A 365 0.69 -7.14 -7.15
N ILE A 366 -0.54 -6.79 -7.54
CA ILE A 366 -1.74 -7.61 -7.25
C ILE A 366 -1.63 -8.99 -7.90
N GLY A 367 -1.17 -9.06 -9.15
CA GLY A 367 -0.96 -10.32 -9.85
C GLY A 367 0.09 -11.20 -9.15
N SER A 368 1.21 -10.58 -8.75
CA SER A 368 2.28 -11.25 -7.97
C SER A 368 1.76 -11.79 -6.63
N ALA A 369 0.95 -11.01 -5.91
CA ALA A 369 0.33 -11.44 -4.66
C ALA A 369 -0.69 -12.58 -4.89
N ASN A 370 -1.54 -12.51 -5.93
CA ASN A 370 -2.50 -13.57 -6.25
C ASN A 370 -1.82 -14.90 -6.59
N ARG A 371 -0.65 -14.87 -7.23
CA ARG A 371 0.16 -16.07 -7.47
C ARG A 371 0.54 -16.77 -6.16
N ARG A 372 0.87 -16.00 -5.11
CA ARG A 372 1.21 -16.52 -3.77
C ARG A 372 0.02 -17.09 -3.00
N PHE A 373 -1.20 -16.76 -3.44
CA PHE A 373 -2.44 -17.38 -2.95
C PHE A 373 -2.87 -18.61 -3.77
N GLY A 374 -2.08 -19.03 -4.77
CA GLY A 374 -2.46 -20.11 -5.68
C GLY A 374 -3.57 -19.74 -6.67
N ARG A 375 -3.96 -18.46 -6.74
CA ARG A 375 -5.02 -17.94 -7.63
C ARG A 375 -4.46 -17.64 -9.02
N TYR A 376 -3.92 -18.68 -9.69
CA TYR A 376 -3.07 -18.47 -10.86
C TYR A 376 -3.77 -17.83 -12.06
N LYS A 377 -5.04 -18.13 -12.31
CA LYS A 377 -5.78 -17.50 -13.41
C LYS A 377 -5.94 -16.00 -13.19
N THR A 378 -6.34 -15.60 -11.98
CA THR A 378 -6.40 -14.18 -11.58
C THR A 378 -5.01 -13.53 -11.64
N ALA A 379 -3.98 -14.24 -11.21
CA ALA A 379 -2.60 -13.76 -11.28
C ALA A 379 -2.14 -13.52 -12.73
N SER A 380 -2.37 -14.47 -13.63
CA SER A 380 -2.00 -14.34 -15.04
C SER A 380 -2.73 -13.17 -15.69
N ASP A 381 -4.04 -13.05 -15.47
CA ASP A 381 -4.84 -11.98 -16.07
C ASP A 381 -4.33 -10.59 -15.65
N PHE A 382 -4.02 -10.39 -14.37
CA PHE A 382 -3.45 -9.13 -13.87
C PHE A 382 -2.02 -8.88 -14.37
N LEU A 383 -1.16 -9.90 -14.38
CA LEU A 383 0.23 -9.78 -14.84
C LEU A 383 0.30 -9.47 -16.34
N GLU A 384 -0.54 -10.12 -17.16
CA GLU A 384 -0.64 -9.83 -18.58
C GLU A 384 -1.15 -8.41 -18.84
N GLU A 385 -2.20 -7.96 -18.14
CA GLU A 385 -2.68 -6.58 -18.24
C GLU A 385 -1.59 -5.57 -17.83
N ALA A 386 -0.85 -5.85 -16.77
CA ALA A 386 0.28 -5.02 -16.33
C ALA A 386 1.39 -4.94 -17.38
N ILE A 387 1.85 -6.09 -17.90
CA ILE A 387 2.96 -6.16 -18.86
C ILE A 387 2.58 -5.48 -20.19
N ASN A 388 1.35 -5.66 -20.66
CA ASN A 388 0.85 -5.04 -21.90
C ASN A 388 0.64 -3.52 -21.75
N GLY A 389 0.41 -3.06 -20.53
CA GLY A 389 0.21 -1.66 -20.21
C GLY A 389 1.49 -0.86 -19.96
N LEU A 390 2.64 -1.53 -19.81
CA LEU A 390 3.92 -0.90 -19.48
C LEU A 390 4.90 -0.94 -20.66
N LYS A 391 5.66 0.15 -20.85
CA LYS A 391 6.84 0.15 -21.72
C LYS A 391 7.97 -0.70 -21.12
N PRO A 392 9.03 -1.06 -21.89
CA PRO A 392 10.21 -1.73 -21.34
C PRO A 392 10.78 -0.97 -20.14
N CYS A 393 10.76 -1.59 -18.96
CA CYS A 393 11.29 -1.06 -17.71
C CYS A 393 11.54 -2.22 -16.74
N LEU A 394 12.31 -1.98 -15.67
CA LEU A 394 12.65 -3.00 -14.67
C LEU A 394 11.39 -3.70 -14.10
N ARG A 395 10.33 -2.95 -13.79
CA ARG A 395 9.08 -3.51 -13.26
C ARG A 395 8.41 -4.48 -14.23
N ARG A 396 8.43 -4.18 -15.53
CA ARG A 396 7.90 -5.08 -16.56
C ARG A 396 8.70 -6.39 -16.65
N VAL A 397 10.02 -6.33 -16.45
CA VAL A 397 10.89 -7.52 -16.38
C VAL A 397 10.52 -8.38 -15.19
N GLU A 398 10.38 -7.78 -14.00
CA GLU A 398 9.97 -8.47 -12.78
C GLU A 398 8.62 -9.18 -12.96
N PHE A 399 7.61 -8.48 -13.49
CA PHE A 399 6.28 -9.05 -13.76
C PHE A 399 6.31 -10.18 -14.79
N SER A 400 7.17 -10.08 -15.82
CA SER A 400 7.35 -11.16 -16.80
C SER A 400 7.90 -12.43 -16.14
N GLY A 401 8.80 -12.29 -15.18
CA GLY A 401 9.30 -13.40 -14.36
C GLY A 401 8.23 -14.02 -13.46
N GLU A 402 7.37 -13.22 -12.84
CA GLU A 402 6.23 -13.72 -12.06
C GLU A 402 5.20 -14.43 -12.95
N LEU A 403 4.96 -13.92 -14.16
CA LEU A 403 4.07 -14.56 -15.13
C LEU A 403 4.61 -15.92 -15.59
N GLY A 404 5.91 -16.01 -15.87
CA GLY A 404 6.55 -17.30 -16.21
C GLY A 404 6.44 -18.33 -15.08
N VAL A 405 6.61 -17.92 -13.82
CA VAL A 405 6.40 -18.82 -12.67
C VAL A 405 4.93 -19.24 -12.54
N THR A 406 4.00 -18.33 -12.82
CA THR A 406 2.56 -18.62 -12.86
C THR A 406 2.26 -19.69 -13.91
N TYR A 407 2.76 -19.55 -15.13
CA TYR A 407 2.61 -20.56 -16.19
C TYR A 407 3.23 -21.90 -15.83
N LEU A 408 4.41 -21.89 -15.21
CA LEU A 408 5.06 -23.10 -14.74
C LEU A 408 4.17 -23.87 -13.74
N HIS A 409 3.55 -23.17 -12.78
CA HIS A 409 2.67 -23.81 -11.79
C HIS A 409 1.36 -24.34 -12.36
N ILE A 410 0.78 -23.66 -13.36
CA ILE A 410 -0.40 -24.15 -14.10
C ILE A 410 -0.04 -25.36 -14.99
N GLY A 411 1.25 -25.56 -15.31
CA GLY A 411 1.73 -26.64 -16.18
C GLY A 411 1.84 -26.24 -17.66
N GLN A 412 1.71 -24.95 -17.97
CA GLN A 412 1.92 -24.39 -19.31
C GLN A 412 3.42 -24.17 -19.55
N LEU A 413 4.14 -25.26 -19.78
CA LEU A 413 5.62 -25.25 -19.86
C LEU A 413 6.15 -24.43 -21.04
N GLU A 414 5.46 -24.40 -22.17
CA GLU A 414 5.85 -23.61 -23.35
C GLU A 414 5.71 -22.10 -23.10
N ASP A 415 4.59 -21.67 -22.53
CA ASP A 415 4.36 -20.26 -22.17
C ASP A 415 5.33 -19.80 -21.08
N ALA A 416 5.62 -20.66 -20.10
CA ALA A 416 6.66 -20.41 -19.11
C ALA A 416 8.05 -20.23 -19.75
N SER A 417 8.40 -21.08 -20.72
CA SER A 417 9.66 -20.97 -21.47
C SER A 417 9.79 -19.64 -22.19
N ASN A 418 8.74 -19.24 -22.91
CA ASN A 418 8.67 -17.97 -23.62
C ASN A 418 8.80 -16.78 -22.66
N ALA A 419 8.08 -16.81 -21.54
CA ALA A 419 8.11 -15.75 -20.54
C ALA A 419 9.50 -15.61 -19.88
N PHE A 420 10.16 -16.71 -19.49
CA PHE A 420 11.50 -16.65 -18.91
C PHE A 420 12.56 -16.20 -19.91
N THR A 421 12.44 -16.60 -21.18
CA THR A 421 13.35 -16.18 -22.25
C THR A 421 13.23 -14.66 -22.47
N LYS A 422 12.01 -14.16 -22.61
CA LYS A 422 11.74 -12.71 -22.73
C LYS A 422 12.21 -11.93 -21.50
N GLN A 423 12.01 -12.47 -20.30
CA GLN A 423 12.53 -11.86 -19.07
C GLN A 423 14.05 -11.73 -19.14
N TYR A 424 14.76 -12.80 -19.52
CA TYR A 424 16.22 -12.81 -19.59
C TYR A 424 16.76 -11.82 -20.64
N GLU A 425 16.17 -11.78 -21.83
CA GLU A 425 16.53 -10.83 -22.89
C GLU A 425 16.28 -9.38 -22.46
N ALA A 426 15.08 -9.09 -21.95
CA ALA A 426 14.75 -7.74 -21.48
C ALA A 426 15.60 -7.32 -20.27
N ALA A 427 15.94 -8.25 -19.36
CA ALA A 427 16.82 -7.99 -18.23
C ALA A 427 18.23 -7.58 -18.70
N LYS A 428 18.76 -8.21 -19.77
CA LYS A 428 20.02 -7.78 -20.39
C LYS A 428 19.94 -6.39 -21.00
N GLU A 429 18.84 -6.08 -21.70
CA GLU A 429 18.64 -4.77 -22.32
C GLU A 429 18.61 -3.63 -21.29
N VAL A 430 17.98 -3.86 -20.13
CA VAL A 430 17.89 -2.85 -19.06
C VAL A 430 19.04 -2.92 -18.04
N GLY A 431 20.00 -3.84 -18.20
CA GLY A 431 21.13 -4.03 -17.27
C GLY A 431 20.73 -4.52 -15.87
N ALA A 432 19.71 -5.37 -15.77
CA ALA A 432 19.17 -5.87 -14.51
C ALA A 432 19.74 -7.27 -14.16
N ASP A 433 21.00 -7.32 -13.73
CA ASP A 433 21.72 -8.58 -13.43
C ASP A 433 20.99 -9.49 -12.41
N ARG A 434 20.23 -8.88 -11.49
CA ARG A 434 19.41 -9.62 -10.53
C ARG A 434 18.29 -10.39 -11.22
N GLU A 435 17.61 -9.77 -12.17
CA GLU A 435 16.56 -10.43 -12.94
C GLU A 435 17.12 -11.46 -13.92
N ILE A 436 18.36 -11.29 -14.40
CA ILE A 436 19.11 -12.32 -15.12
C ILE A 436 19.29 -13.56 -14.25
N CYS A 437 19.85 -13.41 -13.04
CA CYS A 437 20.03 -14.50 -12.07
C CYS A 437 18.69 -15.22 -11.77
N ARG A 438 17.62 -14.43 -11.61
CA ARG A 438 16.27 -14.97 -11.39
C ARG A 438 15.79 -15.82 -12.58
N ALA A 439 15.89 -15.29 -13.81
CA ALA A 439 15.45 -15.94 -15.02
C ALA A 439 16.20 -17.27 -15.28
N VAL A 440 17.53 -17.26 -15.17
CA VAL A 440 18.38 -18.46 -15.33
C VAL A 440 17.94 -19.58 -14.38
N GLY A 441 17.70 -19.25 -13.12
CA GLY A 441 17.24 -20.25 -12.14
C GLY A 441 15.83 -20.78 -12.39
N ASN A 442 14.97 -20.00 -13.03
CA ASN A 442 13.63 -20.43 -13.42
C ASN A 442 13.67 -21.30 -14.68
N MET A 443 14.50 -20.96 -15.67
CA MET A 443 14.77 -21.81 -16.84
C MET A 443 15.35 -23.16 -16.41
N GLY A 444 16.26 -23.17 -15.43
CA GLY A 444 16.80 -24.42 -14.86
C GLY A 444 15.72 -25.33 -14.29
N MET A 445 14.73 -24.79 -13.58
CA MET A 445 13.59 -25.59 -13.11
C MET A 445 12.66 -26.03 -14.22
N LEU A 446 12.40 -25.17 -15.20
CA LEU A 446 11.61 -25.56 -16.37
C LEU A 446 12.25 -26.76 -17.08
N ASN A 447 13.57 -26.73 -17.29
CA ASN A 447 14.31 -27.83 -17.91
C ASN A 447 14.31 -29.09 -17.05
N PHE A 448 14.37 -28.97 -15.72
CA PHE A 448 14.17 -30.10 -14.82
C PHE A 448 12.77 -30.72 -14.96
N ARG A 449 11.72 -29.90 -15.10
CA ARG A 449 10.35 -30.39 -15.30
C ARG A 449 10.18 -31.08 -16.66
N LEU A 450 10.77 -30.52 -17.71
CA LEU A 450 10.77 -31.12 -19.04
C LEU A 450 11.54 -32.45 -19.05
N SER A 451 12.70 -32.53 -18.38
CA SER A 451 13.45 -33.79 -18.27
C SER A 451 12.67 -34.89 -17.55
N GLN A 452 11.91 -34.54 -16.50
CA GLN A 452 11.04 -35.51 -15.82
C GLN A 452 9.87 -35.98 -16.70
N ARG A 453 9.30 -35.09 -17.52
CA ARG A 453 8.18 -35.42 -18.41
C ARG A 453 8.62 -36.29 -19.59
N ASP A 454 9.77 -35.93 -20.18
CA ASP A 454 10.25 -36.49 -21.44
C ASP A 454 11.34 -37.57 -21.24
N ASP A 455 11.72 -37.84 -19.98
CA ASP A 455 12.82 -38.74 -19.58
C ASP A 455 14.16 -38.40 -20.27
N ASP A 456 14.45 -37.10 -20.38
CA ASP A 456 15.59 -36.59 -21.13
C ASP A 456 16.76 -36.18 -20.21
N GLN A 457 17.83 -36.98 -20.23
CA GLN A 457 19.04 -36.71 -19.45
C GLN A 457 19.81 -35.46 -19.89
N SER A 458 19.70 -35.05 -21.16
CA SER A 458 20.34 -33.82 -21.65
C SER A 458 19.68 -32.57 -21.07
N LEU A 459 18.35 -32.57 -20.94
CA LEU A 459 17.61 -31.51 -20.27
C LEU A 459 17.90 -31.49 -18.76
N LEU A 460 18.10 -32.66 -18.13
CA LEU A 460 18.55 -32.73 -16.75
C LEU A 460 19.95 -32.11 -16.55
N ASP A 461 20.89 -32.37 -17.47
CA ASP A 461 22.23 -31.78 -17.44
C ASP A 461 22.20 -30.26 -17.67
N LEU A 462 21.35 -29.79 -18.59
CA LEU A 462 21.09 -28.37 -18.79
C LEU A 462 20.51 -27.71 -17.53
N ALA A 463 19.54 -28.35 -16.88
CA ALA A 463 18.96 -27.88 -15.63
C ALA A 463 20.00 -27.76 -14.52
N ILE A 464 20.88 -28.76 -14.34
CA ILE A 464 21.97 -28.71 -13.37
C ILE A 464 22.91 -27.54 -13.68
N THR A 465 23.28 -27.35 -14.95
CA THR A 465 24.17 -26.28 -15.39
C THR A 465 23.58 -24.90 -15.06
N GLN A 466 22.32 -24.66 -15.43
CA GLN A 466 21.66 -23.37 -15.19
C GLN A 466 21.41 -23.12 -13.70
N LEU A 467 21.10 -24.15 -12.91
CA LEU A 467 20.92 -23.98 -11.48
C LEU A 467 22.26 -23.72 -10.75
N GLN A 468 23.37 -24.28 -11.25
CA GLN A 468 24.70 -23.93 -10.78
C GLN A 468 25.05 -22.49 -11.16
N GLU A 469 24.81 -22.08 -12.41
CA GLU A 469 25.00 -20.69 -12.86
C GLU A 469 24.21 -19.70 -12.00
N ARG A 470 22.96 -20.03 -11.62
CA ARG A 470 22.18 -19.22 -10.67
C ARG A 470 22.90 -19.05 -9.32
N VAL A 471 23.43 -20.14 -8.76
CA VAL A 471 24.14 -20.12 -7.47
C VAL A 471 25.37 -19.20 -7.57
N ASP A 472 26.17 -19.38 -8.62
CA ASP A 472 27.40 -18.62 -8.85
C ASP A 472 27.10 -17.11 -9.06
N LEU A 473 26.11 -16.79 -9.89
CA LEU A 473 25.65 -15.40 -10.10
C LEU A 473 25.14 -14.75 -8.82
N ALA A 474 24.39 -15.48 -7.99
CA ALA A 474 23.89 -14.95 -6.72
C ALA A 474 25.04 -14.63 -5.75
N GLU A 475 26.10 -15.45 -5.74
CA GLU A 475 27.31 -15.20 -4.95
C GLU A 475 28.11 -14.00 -5.46
N ASP A 476 28.31 -13.89 -6.78
CA ASP A 476 28.99 -12.76 -7.41
C ASP A 476 28.28 -11.45 -7.10
N LEU A 477 26.96 -11.40 -7.30
CA LEU A 477 26.14 -10.23 -7.00
C LEU A 477 26.19 -9.88 -5.51
N ARG A 478 26.21 -10.87 -4.63
CA ARG A 478 26.32 -10.66 -3.19
C ARG A 478 27.68 -10.05 -2.82
N ARG A 479 28.78 -10.57 -3.37
CA ARG A 479 30.13 -10.01 -3.18
C ARG A 479 30.21 -8.56 -3.66
N ASN A 480 29.67 -8.26 -4.83
CA ASN A 480 29.64 -6.90 -5.38
C ASN A 480 28.75 -5.94 -4.56
N THR A 481 27.66 -6.45 -3.98
CA THR A 481 26.78 -5.63 -3.11
C THR A 481 27.44 -5.33 -1.77
N LEU A 482 28.22 -6.26 -1.21
CA LEU A 482 28.98 -6.06 0.03
C LEU A 482 30.10 -5.02 -0.12
N THR A 483 30.78 -4.99 -1.27
CA THR A 483 31.85 -4.01 -1.52
C THR A 483 31.32 -2.59 -1.72
N GLN A 484 30.02 -2.42 -1.98
CA GLN A 484 29.33 -1.14 -2.19
C GLN A 484 28.45 -0.74 -0.98
N ALA A 485 28.57 -1.42 0.16
CA ALA A 485 27.61 -1.30 1.26
C ALA A 485 27.82 -0.06 2.14
N GLU A 486 27.09 1.02 1.85
CA GLU A 486 26.94 2.20 2.72
C GLU A 486 25.47 2.51 3.11
N SER A 487 24.48 1.71 2.66
CA SER A 487 23.04 2.01 2.85
C SER A 487 22.17 0.83 3.35
N THR A 488 21.00 1.15 3.91
CA THR A 488 19.96 0.20 4.34
C THR A 488 19.41 -0.67 3.20
N ASN A 489 19.32 -0.13 1.98
CA ASN A 489 18.89 -0.87 0.79
C ASN A 489 19.84 -2.03 0.46
N SER A 490 21.14 -1.90 0.75
CA SER A 490 22.13 -2.97 0.54
C SER A 490 21.81 -4.20 1.40
N THR A 491 21.32 -4.02 2.63
CA THR A 491 20.98 -5.13 3.54
C THR A 491 19.83 -5.98 3.01
N HIS A 492 18.80 -5.35 2.44
CA HIS A 492 17.67 -6.07 1.87
C HIS A 492 18.11 -6.93 0.66
N TRP A 493 18.87 -6.34 -0.26
CA TRP A 493 19.32 -7.07 -1.45
C TRP A 493 20.25 -8.23 -1.12
N LEU A 494 21.07 -8.12 -0.07
CA LEU A 494 21.86 -9.24 0.41
C LEU A 494 20.99 -10.42 0.86
N GLN A 495 19.86 -10.16 1.55
CA GLN A 495 18.91 -11.20 1.95
C GLN A 495 18.22 -11.85 0.75
N VAL A 496 17.84 -11.06 -0.26
CA VAL A 496 17.24 -11.58 -1.50
C VAL A 496 18.20 -12.51 -2.25
N LEU A 497 19.46 -12.10 -2.40
CA LEU A 497 20.49 -12.89 -3.09
C LEU A 497 20.81 -14.18 -2.33
N GLU A 498 20.87 -14.13 -1.00
CA GLU A 498 21.05 -15.32 -0.16
C GLU A 498 19.88 -16.30 -0.28
N THR A 499 18.66 -15.77 -0.36
CA THR A 499 17.44 -16.55 -0.63
C THR A 499 17.50 -17.20 -2.02
N TRP A 500 17.95 -16.47 -3.04
CA TRP A 500 18.06 -17.01 -4.40
C TRP A 500 19.12 -18.10 -4.54
N LYS A 501 20.28 -17.94 -3.88
CA LYS A 501 21.29 -19.00 -3.77
C LYS A 501 20.70 -20.24 -3.10
N THR A 502 20.05 -20.07 -1.96
CA THR A 502 19.38 -21.16 -1.23
C THR A 502 18.40 -21.93 -2.12
N ILE A 503 17.53 -21.21 -2.84
CA ILE A 503 16.57 -21.81 -3.76
C ILE A 503 17.30 -22.58 -4.87
N GLY A 504 18.40 -22.04 -5.39
CA GLY A 504 19.26 -22.73 -6.37
C GLY A 504 19.80 -24.06 -5.84
N LEU A 505 20.38 -24.06 -4.64
CA LEU A 505 20.89 -25.27 -3.98
C LEU A 505 19.78 -26.31 -3.72
N CYS A 506 18.62 -25.86 -3.22
CA CYS A 506 17.46 -26.74 -3.03
C CYS A 506 17.06 -27.44 -4.34
N ARG A 507 17.00 -26.68 -5.44
CA ARG A 507 16.66 -27.20 -6.77
C ARG A 507 17.76 -28.10 -7.34
N LEU A 508 19.03 -27.81 -7.11
CA LEU A 508 20.14 -28.71 -7.45
C LEU A 508 20.04 -30.06 -6.73
N SER A 509 19.60 -30.06 -5.47
CA SER A 509 19.38 -31.30 -4.73
C SER A 509 18.33 -32.20 -5.40
N LEU A 510 17.28 -31.61 -6.01
CA LEU A 510 16.28 -32.33 -6.80
C LEU A 510 16.91 -32.99 -8.03
N CYS A 511 17.70 -32.23 -8.78
CA CYS A 511 18.37 -32.74 -9.97
C CYS A 511 19.36 -33.87 -9.62
N HIS A 512 20.12 -33.74 -8.52
CA HIS A 512 21.03 -34.78 -8.06
C HIS A 512 20.30 -36.03 -7.57
N CYS A 513 19.16 -35.88 -6.90
CA CYS A 513 18.29 -37.02 -6.58
C CYS A 513 17.80 -37.74 -7.85
N ALA A 514 17.36 -36.98 -8.87
CA ALA A 514 16.90 -37.54 -10.14
C ALA A 514 18.02 -38.26 -10.91
N ARG A 515 19.25 -37.77 -10.81
CA ARG A 515 20.45 -38.43 -11.37
C ARG A 515 20.90 -39.68 -10.60
N GLY A 516 20.32 -39.94 -9.42
CA GLY A 516 20.74 -41.02 -8.51
C GLY A 516 21.92 -40.67 -7.60
N ASN A 517 22.42 -39.43 -7.62
CA ASN A 517 23.53 -38.96 -6.81
C ASN A 517 23.06 -38.48 -5.43
N VAL A 518 22.57 -39.42 -4.61
CA VAL A 518 21.94 -39.12 -3.31
C VAL A 518 22.90 -38.40 -2.34
N ASP A 519 24.16 -38.80 -2.25
CA ASP A 519 25.14 -38.17 -1.35
C ASP A 519 25.35 -36.69 -1.70
N LYS A 520 25.47 -36.39 -3.00
CA LYS A 520 25.59 -35.00 -3.47
C LYS A 520 24.33 -34.20 -3.17
N ALA A 521 23.15 -34.80 -3.32
CA ALA A 521 21.89 -34.15 -2.97
C ALA A 521 21.81 -33.82 -1.47
N ILE A 522 22.27 -34.72 -0.59
CA ILE A 522 22.32 -34.49 0.86
C ILE A 522 23.27 -33.33 1.19
N VAL A 523 24.47 -33.32 0.62
CA VAL A 523 25.46 -32.25 0.86
C VAL A 523 24.93 -30.88 0.43
N VAL A 524 24.44 -30.77 -0.80
CA VAL A 524 23.95 -29.49 -1.36
C VAL A 524 22.71 -28.98 -0.61
N SER A 525 21.79 -29.87 -0.24
CA SER A 525 20.61 -29.48 0.54
C SER A 525 20.92 -29.13 2.00
N ALA A 526 21.97 -29.72 2.58
CA ALA A 526 22.44 -29.37 3.93
C ALA A 526 23.03 -27.95 3.96
N GLU A 527 23.80 -27.56 2.95
CA GLU A 527 24.30 -26.18 2.81
C GLU A 527 23.13 -25.18 2.75
N ALA A 528 22.10 -25.47 1.94
CA ALA A 528 20.91 -24.65 1.87
C ALA A 528 20.19 -24.53 3.23
N LEU A 529 20.10 -25.63 3.98
CA LEU A 529 19.47 -25.66 5.30
C LEU A 529 20.24 -24.82 6.32
N GLU A 530 21.58 -24.84 6.28
CA GLU A 530 22.43 -24.01 7.13
C GLU A 530 22.21 -22.52 6.86
N MET A 531 22.23 -22.12 5.58
CA MET A 531 22.00 -20.73 5.16
C MET A 531 20.62 -20.20 5.60
N THR A 532 19.59 -21.05 5.57
CA THR A 532 18.23 -20.62 5.92
C THR A 532 17.95 -20.50 7.41
N SER A 533 18.87 -20.94 8.27
CA SER A 533 18.70 -20.86 9.73
C SER A 533 18.36 -19.44 10.20
N LEU A 534 19.03 -18.43 9.63
CA LEU A 534 18.85 -16.99 9.91
C LEU A 534 17.85 -16.29 9.00
N SER A 535 17.28 -16.97 8.00
CA SER A 535 16.30 -16.37 7.10
C SER A 535 15.02 -15.98 7.85
N LYS A 536 14.43 -14.85 7.43
CA LYS A 536 13.11 -14.38 7.87
C LYS A 536 11.97 -14.97 7.04
N ASP A 537 12.26 -15.52 5.86
CA ASP A 537 11.25 -16.13 5.00
C ASP A 537 10.92 -17.54 5.48
N VAL A 538 9.80 -17.66 6.20
CA VAL A 538 9.32 -18.92 6.77
C VAL A 538 8.95 -19.96 5.70
N THR A 539 8.55 -19.52 4.51
CA THR A 539 8.16 -20.41 3.40
C THR A 539 9.41 -21.03 2.78
N VAL A 540 10.46 -20.23 2.54
CA VAL A 540 11.74 -20.74 2.06
C VAL A 540 12.34 -21.73 3.06
N LYS A 541 12.29 -21.42 4.37
CA LYS A 541 12.74 -22.37 5.42
C LYS A 541 12.01 -23.70 5.35
N ALA A 542 10.68 -23.66 5.22
CA ALA A 542 9.84 -24.84 5.11
C ALA A 542 10.19 -25.68 3.86
N MET A 543 10.32 -25.04 2.70
CA MET A 543 10.72 -25.72 1.46
C MET A 543 12.13 -26.30 1.55
N THR A 544 13.09 -25.58 2.15
CA THR A 544 14.46 -26.09 2.34
C THR A 544 14.49 -27.30 3.28
N ARG A 545 13.74 -27.27 4.38
CA ARG A 545 13.53 -28.44 5.26
C ARG A 545 12.97 -29.62 4.48
N PHE A 546 11.98 -29.37 3.60
CA PHE A 546 11.46 -30.40 2.71
C PHE A 546 12.54 -31.04 1.85
N PHE A 547 13.26 -30.23 1.06
CA PHE A 547 14.23 -30.72 0.09
C PHE A 547 15.39 -31.46 0.76
N HIS A 548 15.88 -30.96 1.90
CA HIS A 548 16.87 -31.70 2.69
C HIS A 548 16.30 -33.01 3.24
N GLY A 549 15.12 -32.97 3.87
CA GLY A 549 14.45 -34.17 4.33
C GLY A 549 14.22 -35.19 3.21
N ARG A 550 13.88 -34.72 2.00
CA ARG A 550 13.64 -35.59 0.84
C ARG A 550 14.92 -36.32 0.42
N ALA A 551 16.04 -35.62 0.39
CA ALA A 551 17.36 -36.23 0.15
C ALA A 551 17.71 -37.25 1.26
N LEU A 552 17.42 -36.95 2.52
CA LEU A 552 17.60 -37.87 3.65
C LEU A 552 16.74 -39.14 3.51
N VAL A 553 15.48 -39.02 3.09
CA VAL A 553 14.59 -40.16 2.84
C VAL A 553 15.15 -41.06 1.75
N LYS A 554 15.65 -40.48 0.64
CA LYS A 554 16.34 -41.24 -0.41
C LYS A 554 17.63 -41.91 0.11
N GLY A 555 18.31 -41.28 1.06
CA GLY A 555 19.42 -41.84 1.84
C GLY A 555 19.02 -42.78 2.98
N ARG A 556 17.75 -43.23 3.04
CA ARG A 556 17.20 -44.13 4.09
C ARG A 556 17.21 -43.57 5.52
N ARG A 557 17.28 -42.25 5.70
CA ARG A 557 17.27 -41.54 7.00
C ARG A 557 15.88 -40.95 7.30
N ARG A 558 14.87 -41.81 7.40
CA ARG A 558 13.43 -41.42 7.50
C ARG A 558 13.11 -40.57 8.73
N GLU A 559 13.62 -40.95 9.91
CA GLU A 559 13.29 -40.27 11.17
C GLU A 559 13.82 -38.83 11.24
N GLU A 560 15.01 -38.60 10.66
CA GLU A 560 15.60 -37.27 10.56
C GLU A 560 14.75 -36.34 9.67
N ALA A 561 14.23 -36.88 8.56
CA ALA A 561 13.34 -36.13 7.68
C ALA A 561 12.03 -35.74 8.38
N LEU A 562 11.40 -36.67 9.12
CA LEU A 562 10.16 -36.38 9.86
C LEU A 562 10.33 -35.27 10.90
N ARG A 563 11.48 -35.21 11.59
CA ARG A 563 11.79 -34.11 12.52
C ARG A 563 11.87 -32.75 11.84
N LEU A 564 12.32 -32.70 10.58
CA LEU A 564 12.38 -31.47 9.80
C LEU A 564 10.99 -31.05 9.29
N TYR A 565 10.10 -32.00 9.05
CA TYR A 565 8.76 -31.73 8.53
C TYR A 565 7.79 -31.28 9.62
N ASN A 566 7.93 -31.84 10.83
CA ASN A 566 6.95 -31.68 11.90
C ASN A 566 7.41 -30.68 12.98
N ILE A 567 7.91 -29.50 12.57
CA ILE A 567 8.30 -28.44 13.50
C ILE A 567 7.05 -27.60 13.84
N PRO A 568 6.55 -27.65 15.09
CA PRO A 568 5.32 -26.97 15.47
C PRO A 568 5.49 -25.44 15.52
N GLY A 569 4.39 -24.71 15.28
CA GLY A 569 4.33 -23.25 15.39
C GLY A 569 5.13 -22.50 14.33
N THR A 570 5.48 -23.17 13.22
CA THR A 570 6.12 -22.54 12.06
C THR A 570 5.47 -23.02 10.77
N CYS A 571 5.66 -22.28 9.68
CA CYS A 571 5.32 -22.79 8.34
C CYS A 571 5.95 -24.18 8.10
N SER A 572 5.11 -25.21 7.95
CA SER A 572 5.53 -26.58 7.65
C SER A 572 5.73 -26.78 6.14
N PRO A 573 6.49 -27.80 5.70
CA PRO A 573 6.55 -28.19 4.29
C PRO A 573 5.18 -28.33 3.62
N ALA A 574 4.22 -28.96 4.32
CA ALA A 574 2.88 -29.15 3.80
C ALA A 574 2.16 -27.81 3.56
N ILE A 575 2.31 -26.85 4.48
CA ILE A 575 1.77 -25.49 4.33
C ILE A 575 2.42 -24.78 3.15
N ALA A 576 3.75 -24.84 3.03
CA ALA A 576 4.48 -24.16 1.96
C ALA A 576 4.06 -24.64 0.56
N PHE A 577 3.82 -25.93 0.38
CA PHE A 577 3.36 -26.48 -0.89
C PHE A 577 1.87 -26.28 -1.14
N ALA A 578 1.05 -26.25 -0.09
CA ALA A 578 -0.38 -25.94 -0.21
C ALA A 578 -0.64 -24.46 -0.58
N LYS A 579 0.28 -23.54 -0.22
CA LYS A 579 0.25 -22.12 -0.63
C LYS A 579 0.44 -21.93 -2.13
N GLU A 580 1.20 -22.81 -2.78
CA GLU A 580 1.52 -22.73 -4.21
C GLU A 580 1.11 -24.04 -4.93
N PRO A 581 -0.18 -24.32 -5.11
CA PRO A 581 -0.65 -25.55 -5.73
C PRO A 581 -0.08 -25.77 -7.14
N SER A 582 0.54 -26.92 -7.39
CA SER A 582 0.98 -27.28 -8.74
C SER A 582 1.13 -28.80 -8.84
N GLU A 583 1.21 -29.35 -10.05
CA GLU A 583 1.48 -30.79 -10.21
C GLU A 583 2.76 -31.24 -9.48
N GLU A 584 3.78 -30.40 -9.49
CA GLU A 584 5.01 -30.64 -8.75
C GLU A 584 4.77 -30.71 -7.23
N ASN A 585 4.15 -29.66 -6.68
CA ASN A 585 3.90 -29.55 -5.25
C ASN A 585 2.90 -30.59 -4.74
N ARG A 586 1.93 -31.00 -5.55
CA ARG A 586 1.03 -32.13 -5.27
C ARG A 586 1.80 -33.43 -5.14
N GLY A 587 2.83 -33.65 -5.96
CA GLY A 587 3.76 -34.78 -5.82
C GLY A 587 4.48 -34.75 -4.46
N TYR A 588 5.00 -33.59 -4.06
CA TYR A 588 5.65 -33.41 -2.76
C TYR A 588 4.70 -33.60 -1.57
N LEU A 589 3.46 -33.15 -1.67
CA LEU A 589 2.43 -33.38 -0.65
C LEU A 589 2.09 -34.87 -0.51
N LYS A 590 2.05 -35.63 -1.61
CA LYS A 590 1.90 -37.09 -1.55
C LYS A 590 3.08 -37.75 -0.84
N GLU A 591 4.32 -37.35 -1.16
CA GLU A 591 5.51 -37.85 -0.47
C GLU A 591 5.46 -37.57 1.05
N LEU A 592 4.98 -36.39 1.45
CA LEU A 592 4.76 -36.02 2.85
C LEU A 592 3.66 -36.86 3.52
N ALA A 593 2.55 -37.12 2.82
CA ALA A 593 1.46 -37.96 3.33
C ALA A 593 1.86 -39.44 3.45
N ASP A 594 2.76 -39.93 2.60
CA ASP A 594 3.25 -41.33 2.61
C ASP A 594 4.27 -41.58 3.72
N ILE A 595 5.09 -40.59 4.03
CA ILE A 595 6.05 -40.68 5.14
C ILE A 595 5.40 -40.46 6.51
N GLY A 596 4.19 -39.89 6.55
CA GLY A 596 3.45 -39.60 7.79
C GLY A 596 3.81 -38.23 8.39
N ALA A 597 4.03 -37.23 7.55
CA ALA A 597 4.14 -35.84 8.00
C ALA A 597 2.82 -35.35 8.60
N ASP A 598 2.89 -34.39 9.52
CA ASP A 598 1.73 -33.82 10.19
C ASP A 598 1.16 -32.64 9.39
N PHE A 599 -0.10 -32.78 8.96
CA PHE A 599 -0.83 -31.76 8.18
C PHE A 599 -1.67 -30.83 9.07
N ASP A 600 -1.78 -31.11 10.37
CA ASP A 600 -2.53 -30.30 11.36
C ASP A 600 -1.66 -29.18 11.97
N ILE A 601 -0.39 -29.06 11.58
CA ILE A 601 0.48 -27.95 11.97
C ILE A 601 -0.13 -26.63 11.49
N VAL A 602 -0.18 -25.67 12.40
CA VAL A 602 -0.59 -24.28 12.13
C VAL A 602 0.64 -23.40 11.95
N ASP A 603 0.59 -22.53 10.94
CA ASP A 603 1.60 -21.49 10.73
C ASP A 603 1.47 -20.33 11.74
N GLU A 604 2.34 -19.34 11.63
CA GLU A 604 2.37 -18.16 12.49
C GLU A 604 1.09 -17.32 12.37
N GLN A 605 0.33 -17.53 11.29
CA GLN A 605 -0.98 -16.92 11.04
C GLN A 605 -2.14 -17.81 11.51
N GLY A 606 -1.89 -19.01 12.05
CA GLY A 606 -2.94 -19.91 12.52
C GLY A 606 -3.65 -20.69 11.41
N TYR A 607 -3.04 -20.78 10.22
CA TYR A 607 -3.56 -21.54 9.09
C TYR A 607 -2.84 -22.88 8.94
N THR A 608 -3.59 -23.91 8.57
CA THR A 608 -3.08 -25.25 8.24
C THR A 608 -2.83 -25.39 6.74
N ALA A 609 -2.21 -26.50 6.32
CA ALA A 609 -2.07 -26.80 4.89
C ALA A 609 -3.44 -26.90 4.19
N LEU A 610 -4.46 -27.44 4.88
CA LEU A 610 -5.81 -27.55 4.34
C LEU A 610 -6.45 -26.19 4.11
N ASP A 611 -6.24 -25.22 5.01
CA ASP A 611 -6.75 -23.85 4.84
C ASP A 611 -6.23 -23.23 3.53
N HIS A 612 -4.93 -23.31 3.28
CA HIS A 612 -4.32 -22.75 2.06
C HIS A 612 -4.81 -23.45 0.78
N ALA A 613 -4.99 -24.77 0.81
CA ALA A 613 -5.57 -25.51 -0.32
C ALA A 613 -7.03 -25.11 -0.60
N VAL A 614 -7.83 -24.95 0.44
CA VAL A 614 -9.23 -24.50 0.30
C VAL A 614 -9.29 -23.05 -0.20
N PHE A 615 -8.42 -22.17 0.31
CA PHE A 615 -8.34 -20.76 -0.06
C PHE A 615 -7.92 -20.51 -1.50
N SER A 616 -7.05 -21.37 -2.06
CA SER A 616 -6.68 -21.32 -3.48
C SER A 616 -7.79 -21.87 -4.38
N GLY A 617 -8.70 -22.70 -3.83
CA GLY A 617 -9.76 -23.35 -4.60
C GLY A 617 -9.28 -24.59 -5.37
N ASP A 618 -8.09 -25.10 -5.07
CA ASP A 618 -7.55 -26.30 -5.70
C ASP A 618 -8.06 -27.58 -5.01
N VAL A 619 -9.12 -28.14 -5.57
CA VAL A 619 -9.78 -29.37 -5.10
C VAL A 619 -8.83 -30.58 -5.09
N THR A 620 -7.87 -30.63 -6.01
CA THR A 620 -6.93 -31.76 -6.08
C THR A 620 -5.95 -31.72 -4.92
N THR A 621 -5.40 -30.54 -4.63
CA THR A 621 -4.52 -30.34 -3.46
C THR A 621 -5.29 -30.55 -2.16
N GLU A 622 -6.52 -30.04 -2.06
CA GLU A 622 -7.43 -30.31 -0.92
C GLU A 622 -7.60 -31.82 -0.70
N SER A 623 -7.86 -32.59 -1.76
CA SER A 623 -8.05 -34.03 -1.68
C SER A 623 -6.82 -34.78 -1.17
N ILE A 624 -5.61 -34.41 -1.61
CA ILE A 624 -4.36 -35.05 -1.18
C ILE A 624 -4.12 -34.80 0.31
N ILE A 625 -4.36 -33.57 0.77
CA ILE A 625 -4.20 -33.21 2.19
C ILE A 625 -5.22 -33.95 3.05
N LEU A 626 -6.48 -34.02 2.59
CA LEU A 626 -7.52 -34.77 3.30
C LEU A 626 -7.20 -36.26 3.36
N GLU A 627 -6.66 -36.86 2.30
CA GLU A 627 -6.19 -38.25 2.35
C GLU A 627 -5.13 -38.44 3.45
N GLY A 628 -4.16 -37.53 3.57
CA GLY A 628 -3.18 -37.53 4.65
C GLY A 628 -3.81 -37.42 6.04
N LEU A 629 -4.77 -36.52 6.22
CA LEU A 629 -5.48 -36.32 7.50
C LEU A 629 -6.38 -37.52 7.88
N ARG A 630 -7.04 -38.14 6.90
CA ARG A 630 -7.91 -39.32 7.11
C ARG A 630 -7.15 -40.54 7.61
N LYS A 631 -5.86 -40.67 7.27
CA LYS A 631 -4.97 -41.70 7.84
C LYS A 631 -4.86 -41.57 9.37
N VAL A 632 -5.12 -40.38 9.93
CA VAL A 632 -5.15 -40.12 11.37
C VAL A 632 -6.58 -40.23 11.94
N SER A 633 -7.55 -39.53 11.35
CA SER A 633 -8.97 -39.54 11.79
C SER A 633 -9.91 -38.97 10.72
N GLU A 634 -10.91 -39.74 10.31
CA GLU A 634 -11.92 -39.32 9.32
C GLU A 634 -12.82 -38.18 9.84
N ASP A 635 -13.31 -38.30 11.09
CA ASP A 635 -14.22 -37.31 11.69
C ASP A 635 -13.54 -35.94 11.81
N LYS A 636 -12.30 -35.92 12.30
CA LYS A 636 -11.51 -34.68 12.39
C LYS A 636 -11.25 -34.09 11.02
N ALA A 637 -10.91 -34.89 10.01
CA ALA A 637 -10.68 -34.39 8.65
C ALA A 637 -11.93 -33.66 8.10
N ARG A 638 -13.13 -34.19 8.37
CA ARG A 638 -14.40 -33.55 7.97
C ARG A 638 -14.66 -32.24 8.71
N GLU A 639 -14.37 -32.20 10.01
CA GLU A 639 -14.47 -30.97 10.82
C GLU A 639 -13.52 -29.89 10.29
N ARG A 640 -12.24 -30.23 10.05
CA ARG A 640 -11.23 -29.30 9.51
C ARG A 640 -11.64 -28.74 8.15
N GLN A 641 -12.19 -29.59 7.28
CA GLN A 641 -12.68 -29.16 5.96
C GLN A 641 -13.83 -28.14 6.09
N THR A 642 -14.75 -28.38 7.01
CA THR A 642 -15.89 -27.49 7.26
C THR A 642 -15.41 -26.12 7.78
N GLU A 643 -14.48 -26.12 8.72
CA GLU A 643 -13.88 -24.88 9.24
C GLU A 643 -13.09 -24.11 8.17
N ALA A 644 -12.28 -24.79 7.36
CA ALA A 644 -11.50 -24.16 6.30
C ALA A 644 -12.41 -23.48 5.25
N ARG A 645 -13.51 -24.14 4.87
CA ARG A 645 -14.52 -23.56 3.96
C ARG A 645 -15.25 -22.37 4.57
N LEU A 646 -15.58 -22.42 5.86
CA LEU A 646 -16.15 -21.29 6.59
C LEU A 646 -15.19 -20.08 6.59
N ARG A 647 -13.91 -20.29 6.91
CA ARG A 647 -12.86 -19.24 6.86
C ARG A 647 -12.70 -18.65 5.46
N LYS A 648 -12.71 -19.50 4.41
CA LYS A 648 -12.69 -19.05 3.01
C LYS A 648 -13.86 -18.12 2.71
N GLY A 649 -15.07 -18.54 3.11
CA GLY A 649 -16.29 -17.79 2.89
C GLY A 649 -16.24 -16.40 3.51
N TYR A 650 -15.79 -16.28 4.76
CA TYR A 650 -15.56 -14.99 5.40
C TYR A 650 -14.60 -14.09 4.61
N ARG A 651 -13.44 -14.62 4.21
CA ARG A 651 -12.42 -13.86 3.47
C ARG A 651 -13.00 -13.34 2.16
N GLU A 652 -13.61 -14.20 1.35
CA GLU A 652 -14.15 -13.82 0.05
C GLU A 652 -15.30 -12.80 0.17
N LEU A 653 -16.20 -12.99 1.13
CA LEU A 653 -17.29 -12.05 1.37
C LEU A 653 -16.76 -10.69 1.81
N PHE A 654 -15.86 -10.64 2.80
CA PHE A 654 -15.30 -9.37 3.26
C PHE A 654 -14.43 -8.69 2.22
N GLN A 655 -13.42 -9.38 1.72
CA GLN A 655 -12.35 -8.78 0.93
C GLN A 655 -12.71 -8.66 -0.54
N ASP A 656 -13.36 -9.67 -1.11
CA ASP A 656 -13.61 -9.72 -2.57
C ASP A 656 -15.00 -9.15 -2.92
N LYS A 657 -15.96 -9.11 -2.00
CA LYS A 657 -17.34 -8.62 -2.26
C LYS A 657 -17.68 -7.30 -1.56
N LEU A 658 -17.49 -7.20 -0.25
CA LEU A 658 -17.95 -6.05 0.54
C LEU A 658 -16.98 -4.87 0.50
N ARG A 659 -15.69 -5.12 0.70
CA ARG A 659 -14.64 -4.09 0.77
C ARG A 659 -14.55 -3.19 -0.48
N PRO A 660 -14.61 -3.71 -1.72
CA PRO A 660 -14.60 -2.86 -2.91
C PRO A 660 -15.78 -1.86 -2.94
N VAL A 661 -16.95 -2.27 -2.46
CA VAL A 661 -18.12 -1.40 -2.35
C VAL A 661 -17.90 -0.31 -1.29
N LEU A 662 -17.35 -0.69 -0.13
CA LEU A 662 -17.02 0.24 0.95
C LEU A 662 -15.98 1.29 0.51
N LEU A 663 -14.91 0.86 -0.17
CA LEU A 663 -13.86 1.76 -0.70
C LEU A 663 -14.36 2.71 -1.80
N SER A 664 -15.38 2.31 -2.57
CA SER A 664 -15.94 3.17 -3.62
C SER A 664 -16.63 4.42 -3.06
N GLY A 665 -17.06 4.40 -1.79
CA GLY A 665 -17.73 5.53 -1.15
C GLY A 665 -18.98 6.02 -1.89
N GLY A 666 -19.43 7.23 -1.56
CA GLY A 666 -20.54 7.91 -2.26
C GLY A 666 -21.93 7.71 -1.63
N LEU A 667 -22.96 8.21 -2.32
CA LEU A 667 -24.35 8.07 -1.88
C LEU A 667 -24.80 6.60 -2.02
N TYR A 668 -25.63 6.13 -1.07
CA TYR A 668 -26.22 4.77 -1.09
C TYR A 668 -25.24 3.59 -1.00
N VAL A 669 -24.04 3.78 -0.45
CA VAL A 669 -23.04 2.70 -0.26
C VAL A 669 -23.65 1.47 0.43
N LEU A 670 -24.39 1.65 1.53
CA LEU A 670 -25.00 0.54 2.26
C LEU A 670 -26.06 -0.22 1.45
N SER A 671 -26.80 0.46 0.56
CA SER A 671 -27.73 -0.21 -0.36
C SER A 671 -26.98 -1.11 -1.34
N ARG A 672 -25.92 -0.58 -1.96
CA ARG A 672 -25.04 -1.36 -2.85
C ARG A 672 -24.36 -2.51 -2.11
N LEU A 673 -24.03 -2.32 -0.83
CA LEU A 673 -23.40 -3.35 0.01
C LEU A 673 -24.36 -4.51 0.30
N ARG A 674 -25.62 -4.21 0.65
CA ARG A 674 -26.68 -5.21 0.82
C ARG A 674 -26.92 -6.01 -0.46
N LYS A 675 -26.97 -5.32 -1.60
CA LYS A 675 -27.10 -5.94 -2.92
C LYS A 675 -25.93 -6.86 -3.23
N ALA A 676 -24.69 -6.39 -3.04
CA ALA A 676 -23.49 -7.19 -3.29
C ALA A 676 -23.44 -8.46 -2.42
N TYR A 677 -23.87 -8.38 -1.15
CA TYR A 677 -23.97 -9.55 -0.29
C TYR A 677 -25.04 -10.54 -0.76
N ALA A 678 -26.25 -10.06 -1.04
CA ALA A 678 -27.34 -10.90 -1.52
C ALA A 678 -27.00 -11.59 -2.85
N GLU A 679 -26.40 -10.88 -3.80
CA GLU A 679 -25.92 -11.44 -5.06
C GLU A 679 -24.81 -12.48 -4.85
N ALA A 680 -23.89 -12.25 -3.91
CA ALA A 680 -22.82 -13.20 -3.60
C ALA A 680 -23.36 -14.52 -3.02
N LEU A 681 -24.45 -14.48 -2.24
CA LEU A 681 -25.12 -15.70 -1.76
C LEU A 681 -25.97 -16.36 -2.84
N ALA A 682 -26.65 -15.58 -3.68
CA ALA A 682 -27.48 -16.11 -4.76
C ALA A 682 -26.67 -16.80 -5.87
N THR A 683 -25.42 -16.38 -6.08
CA THR A 683 -24.53 -16.93 -7.11
C THR A 683 -23.70 -18.12 -6.64
N ASP A 684 -23.64 -18.39 -5.34
CA ASP A 684 -22.81 -19.45 -4.76
C ASP A 684 -23.58 -20.23 -3.68
N GLU A 685 -24.14 -21.37 -4.09
CA GLU A 685 -24.88 -22.29 -3.22
C GLU A 685 -24.06 -22.76 -2.01
N THR A 686 -22.73 -22.89 -2.16
CA THR A 686 -21.87 -23.30 -1.05
C THR A 686 -21.80 -22.21 0.02
N LYS A 687 -21.74 -20.93 -0.38
CA LYS A 687 -21.83 -19.81 0.56
C LYS A 687 -23.22 -19.72 1.19
N ARG A 688 -24.28 -19.90 0.42
CA ARG A 688 -25.67 -19.91 0.93
C ARG A 688 -25.91 -21.00 1.97
N SER A 689 -25.24 -22.16 1.84
CA SER A 689 -25.32 -23.24 2.83
C SER A 689 -24.63 -22.93 4.16
N VAL A 690 -23.76 -21.91 4.20
CA VAL A 690 -22.92 -21.55 5.36
C VAL A 690 -23.33 -20.20 5.97
N PHE A 691 -23.90 -19.29 5.20
CA PHE A 691 -24.25 -17.93 5.63
C PHE A 691 -25.70 -17.57 5.26
N ASP A 692 -26.45 -17.10 6.26
CA ASP A 692 -27.78 -16.53 6.05
C ASP A 692 -27.72 -15.16 5.37
N GLY A 693 -28.80 -14.80 4.67
CA GLY A 693 -28.98 -13.46 4.11
C GLY A 693 -29.31 -12.42 5.17
N LEU A 694 -29.47 -11.16 4.75
CA LEU A 694 -29.86 -10.08 5.65
C LEU A 694 -31.34 -10.18 6.01
N ASN A 695 -31.61 -10.75 7.18
CA ASN A 695 -32.94 -10.84 7.79
C ASN A 695 -33.21 -9.65 8.70
N PHE A 696 -34.35 -8.97 8.61
CA PHE A 696 -34.73 -7.91 9.54
C PHE A 696 -36.24 -7.88 9.78
N MET A 697 -36.68 -7.18 10.81
CA MET A 697 -38.09 -6.89 11.07
C MET A 697 -38.34 -5.38 11.01
N TRP A 698 -39.56 -4.96 10.67
CA TRP A 698 -39.92 -3.56 10.79
C TRP A 698 -40.07 -3.16 12.25
N TYR A 699 -39.63 -1.96 12.59
CA TYR A 699 -39.77 -1.46 13.95
C TYR A 699 -41.25 -1.30 14.37
N SER A 700 -42.15 -0.98 13.43
CA SER A 700 -43.60 -0.98 13.67
C SER A 700 -44.10 -2.36 14.11
N ASP A 701 -43.72 -3.40 13.37
CA ASP A 701 -44.13 -4.78 13.63
C ASP A 701 -43.55 -5.27 14.97
N PHE A 702 -42.30 -4.88 15.30
CA PHE A 702 -41.66 -5.16 16.58
C PHE A 702 -42.42 -4.50 17.77
N LEU A 703 -42.86 -3.25 17.61
CA LEU A 703 -43.62 -2.54 18.64
C LEU A 703 -45.01 -3.14 18.89
N ASP A 704 -45.69 -3.53 17.81
CA ASP A 704 -47.03 -4.13 17.88
C ASP A 704 -47.00 -5.50 18.55
N PHE A 705 -45.87 -6.20 18.45
CA PHE A 705 -45.69 -7.53 19.02
C PHE A 705 -45.53 -7.56 20.55
N LYS A 706 -45.02 -6.47 21.16
CA LYS A 706 -44.98 -6.22 22.62
C LYS A 706 -44.14 -7.19 23.46
N ARG A 707 -43.37 -8.08 22.84
CA ARG A 707 -42.38 -8.98 23.48
C ARG A 707 -41.19 -9.19 22.54
N LEU A 708 -40.13 -9.86 22.98
CA LEU A 708 -39.10 -10.30 22.05
C LEU A 708 -39.63 -11.40 21.12
N PRO A 709 -39.53 -11.22 19.79
CA PRO A 709 -39.87 -12.25 18.82
C PRO A 709 -38.77 -13.31 18.70
N ARG A 710 -39.21 -14.54 18.44
CA ARG A 710 -38.39 -15.68 18.04
C ARG A 710 -38.43 -15.81 16.51
N SER A 711 -37.46 -16.53 15.95
CA SER A 711 -37.34 -16.74 14.50
C SER A 711 -38.54 -17.36 13.79
N ASP A 712 -39.44 -18.04 14.50
CA ASP A 712 -40.66 -18.68 13.99
C ASP A 712 -41.94 -17.84 14.18
N ASP A 713 -41.85 -16.65 14.79
CA ASP A 713 -43.00 -15.76 15.03
C ASP A 713 -43.48 -15.01 13.75
N GLY A 714 -42.82 -15.20 12.60
CA GLY A 714 -43.29 -14.73 11.29
C GLY A 714 -43.14 -13.24 10.99
N LEU A 715 -42.41 -12.49 11.82
CA LEU A 715 -42.17 -11.04 11.65
C LEU A 715 -40.97 -10.71 10.72
N VAL A 716 -40.08 -11.68 10.52
CA VAL A 716 -38.79 -11.48 9.87
C VAL A 716 -38.92 -11.56 8.35
N ARG A 717 -38.17 -10.71 7.65
CA ARG A 717 -38.08 -10.68 6.19
C ARG A 717 -36.62 -10.72 5.76
N GLU A 718 -36.34 -11.51 4.73
CA GLU A 718 -35.04 -11.52 4.07
C GLU A 718 -34.98 -10.39 3.03
N PHE A 719 -33.87 -9.65 3.01
CA PHE A 719 -33.58 -8.66 1.99
C PHE A 719 -33.45 -9.31 0.61
N ASN A 720 -34.04 -8.71 -0.42
CA ASN A 720 -33.97 -9.19 -1.79
C ASN A 720 -33.40 -8.11 -2.72
N SER A 721 -32.41 -8.49 -3.54
CA SER A 721 -31.72 -7.62 -4.50
C SER A 721 -32.60 -7.08 -5.63
N ASP A 722 -33.74 -7.72 -5.91
CA ASP A 722 -34.66 -7.38 -7.01
C ASP A 722 -35.68 -6.30 -6.62
N TRP A 723 -35.63 -5.77 -5.40
CA TRP A 723 -36.56 -4.74 -4.96
C TRP A 723 -36.37 -3.42 -5.75
N PRO A 724 -37.41 -2.87 -6.42
CA PRO A 724 -37.32 -1.61 -7.15
C PRO A 724 -36.78 -0.44 -6.32
N ASP A 725 -35.69 0.16 -6.81
CA ASP A 725 -34.87 1.21 -6.17
C ASP A 725 -35.63 2.51 -5.80
N LYS A 726 -36.85 2.72 -6.33
CA LYS A 726 -37.62 3.96 -6.10
C LYS A 726 -38.94 3.77 -5.37
N SER A 727 -39.38 2.54 -5.06
CA SER A 727 -40.72 2.37 -4.44
C SER A 727 -41.01 1.02 -3.75
N ALA A 728 -40.06 0.09 -3.61
CA ALA A 728 -40.38 -1.22 -3.05
C ALA A 728 -39.65 -1.54 -1.73
N ARG A 729 -40.40 -1.42 -0.62
CA ARG A 729 -40.34 -2.25 0.61
C ARG A 729 -38.95 -2.61 1.23
N ALA A 730 -37.86 -1.92 0.91
CA ALA A 730 -36.59 -2.01 1.63
C ALA A 730 -36.57 -1.05 2.83
N ALA A 731 -36.01 -1.48 3.96
CA ALA A 731 -35.77 -0.57 5.08
C ALA A 731 -34.78 0.51 4.66
N GLU A 732 -35.16 1.77 4.88
CA GLU A 732 -34.31 2.92 4.58
C GLU A 732 -33.06 2.88 5.45
N LYS A 733 -33.24 2.50 6.72
CA LYS A 733 -32.19 2.29 7.71
C LYS A 733 -32.39 0.96 8.41
N VAL A 734 -31.30 0.25 8.71
CA VAL A 734 -31.32 -0.99 9.51
C VAL A 734 -30.44 -0.82 10.74
N VAL A 735 -31.01 -1.06 11.91
CA VAL A 735 -30.31 -1.00 13.21
C VAL A 735 -30.02 -2.40 13.70
N PHE A 736 -28.75 -2.68 14.01
CA PHE A 736 -28.30 -3.89 14.68
C PHE A 736 -28.36 -3.69 16.19
N ILE A 737 -29.07 -4.56 16.91
CA ILE A 737 -29.12 -4.55 18.37
C ILE A 737 -28.19 -5.63 18.92
N SER A 738 -27.11 -5.22 19.58
CA SER A 738 -26.24 -6.13 20.34
C SER A 738 -26.62 -6.13 21.81
N TYR A 739 -26.83 -7.32 22.38
CA TYR A 739 -27.36 -7.44 23.73
C TYR A 739 -27.02 -8.77 24.42
N ARG A 740 -27.43 -8.90 25.68
CA ARG A 740 -27.20 -10.09 26.50
C ARG A 740 -28.52 -10.79 26.82
N TRP A 741 -28.43 -12.08 27.05
CA TRP A 741 -29.51 -12.85 27.67
C TRP A 741 -29.59 -12.43 29.14
N ILE A 742 -30.69 -11.79 29.53
CA ILE A 742 -30.93 -11.37 30.91
C ILE A 742 -31.77 -12.39 31.69
N ASN A 743 -32.44 -13.29 30.99
CA ASN A 743 -33.18 -14.40 31.60
C ASN A 743 -32.21 -15.43 32.18
N LYS A 744 -32.10 -15.46 33.51
CA LYS A 744 -31.21 -16.38 34.25
C LYS A 744 -31.90 -17.70 34.64
N THR A 745 -33.13 -17.93 34.17
CA THR A 745 -33.86 -19.16 34.49
C THR A 745 -33.16 -20.36 33.84
N PRO A 746 -32.87 -21.45 34.57
CA PRO A 746 -32.27 -22.65 33.98
C PRO A 746 -33.12 -23.18 32.81
N GLY A 747 -32.51 -23.32 31.64
CA GLY A 747 -33.21 -23.79 30.43
C GLY A 747 -34.14 -22.75 29.77
N ALA A 748 -33.97 -21.46 30.08
CA ALA A 748 -34.71 -20.39 29.41
C ALA A 748 -34.59 -20.50 27.87
N LYS A 749 -35.73 -20.36 27.18
CA LYS A 749 -35.82 -20.39 25.72
C LYS A 749 -35.86 -19.00 25.07
N SER A 750 -35.86 -17.95 25.89
CA SER A 750 -35.91 -16.55 25.47
C SER A 750 -34.83 -15.76 26.20
N PRO A 751 -34.17 -14.79 25.54
CA PRO A 751 -33.21 -13.90 26.19
C PRO A 751 -33.87 -12.90 27.14
N ASP A 752 -35.19 -12.69 27.04
CA ASP A 752 -35.94 -11.76 27.89
C ASP A 752 -36.51 -12.44 29.14
N ASP A 753 -36.74 -11.64 30.18
CA ASP A 753 -37.44 -12.07 31.38
C ASP A 753 -38.96 -11.97 31.24
N ASP A 754 -39.70 -12.54 32.21
CA ASP A 754 -41.17 -12.52 32.23
C ASP A 754 -41.76 -11.10 32.33
N LYS A 755 -40.92 -10.09 32.61
CA LYS A 755 -41.30 -8.67 32.67
C LYS A 755 -41.01 -7.94 31.36
N HIS A 756 -40.54 -8.63 30.31
CA HIS A 756 -40.16 -8.04 29.04
C HIS A 756 -39.18 -6.86 29.20
N THR A 757 -38.23 -6.99 30.14
CA THR A 757 -37.28 -5.93 30.46
C THR A 757 -36.37 -5.63 29.27
N GLN A 758 -35.92 -6.67 28.57
CA GLN A 758 -35.03 -6.54 27.42
C GLN A 758 -35.74 -5.92 26.22
N TYR A 759 -36.97 -6.38 25.92
CA TYR A 759 -37.83 -5.77 24.90
C TYR A 759 -38.01 -4.27 25.14
N ARG A 760 -38.41 -3.88 26.36
CA ARG A 760 -38.62 -2.46 26.68
C ARG A 760 -37.35 -1.63 26.59
N ARG A 761 -36.20 -2.19 26.99
CA ARG A 761 -34.90 -1.53 26.85
C ARG A 761 -34.50 -1.32 25.38
N MET A 762 -34.79 -2.29 24.51
CA MET A 762 -34.55 -2.14 23.07
C MET A 762 -35.43 -1.05 22.46
N VAL A 763 -36.71 -1.00 22.85
CA VAL A 763 -37.63 0.07 22.45
C VAL A 763 -37.12 1.43 22.91
N ASP A 764 -36.74 1.56 24.19
CA ASP A 764 -36.17 2.81 24.73
C ASP A 764 -34.94 3.26 23.94
N ALA A 765 -34.02 2.35 23.63
CA ALA A 765 -32.83 2.65 22.86
C ALA A 765 -33.13 3.08 21.41
N ILE A 766 -34.08 2.42 20.73
CA ILE A 766 -34.47 2.77 19.36
C ILE A 766 -35.21 4.12 19.32
N GLU A 767 -36.10 4.41 20.28
CA GLU A 767 -36.77 5.70 20.36
C GLU A 767 -35.76 6.85 20.60
N HIS A 768 -34.71 6.62 21.42
CA HIS A 768 -33.61 7.57 21.54
C HIS A 768 -32.83 7.76 20.23
N TYR A 769 -32.56 6.67 19.50
CA TYR A 769 -31.89 6.73 18.20
C TYR A 769 -32.68 7.57 17.18
N LEU A 770 -34.01 7.40 17.13
CA LEU A 770 -34.90 8.17 16.26
C LEU A 770 -34.92 9.67 16.63
N ARG A 771 -34.84 10.01 17.93
CA ARG A 771 -34.73 11.41 18.37
C ARG A 771 -33.40 12.05 17.94
N LEU A 772 -32.30 11.29 17.98
CA LEU A 772 -30.98 11.75 17.52
C LEU A 772 -30.89 11.84 15.99
N ASN A 773 -31.71 11.10 15.27
CA ASN A 773 -31.72 11.06 13.80
C ASN A 773 -33.13 11.36 13.23
N PRO A 774 -33.59 12.63 13.28
CA PRO A 774 -34.96 13.00 12.88
C PRO A 774 -35.31 12.73 11.41
N SER A 775 -34.30 12.53 10.55
CA SER A 775 -34.48 12.17 9.15
C SER A 775 -34.94 10.71 8.94
N VAL A 776 -34.85 9.87 9.97
CA VAL A 776 -35.20 8.44 9.87
C VAL A 776 -36.68 8.25 10.20
N HIS A 777 -37.44 7.76 9.21
CA HIS A 777 -38.86 7.45 9.42
C HIS A 777 -39.07 6.14 10.17
N LYS A 778 -39.89 6.19 11.23
CA LYS A 778 -40.22 5.05 12.09
C LYS A 778 -40.74 3.82 11.31
N ASP A 779 -41.62 4.03 10.33
CA ASP A 779 -42.22 2.96 9.52
C ASP A 779 -41.29 2.38 8.44
N LYS A 780 -40.11 2.98 8.28
CA LYS A 780 -39.07 2.55 7.34
C LYS A 780 -37.80 2.09 8.04
N LEU A 781 -37.85 1.92 9.36
CA LEU A 781 -36.74 1.42 10.17
C LEU A 781 -36.79 -0.11 10.27
N GLY A 782 -35.74 -0.76 9.80
CA GLY A 782 -35.49 -2.17 10.03
C GLY A 782 -34.71 -2.39 11.33
N VAL A 783 -35.04 -3.45 12.06
CA VAL A 783 -34.35 -3.88 13.28
C VAL A 783 -33.82 -5.28 13.06
N TRP A 784 -32.54 -5.48 13.38
CA TRP A 784 -31.89 -6.77 13.42
C TRP A 784 -31.59 -7.16 14.87
N MET A 785 -31.95 -8.37 15.25
CA MET A 785 -31.53 -8.99 16.52
C MET A 785 -31.39 -10.51 16.35
N ASP A 786 -30.44 -11.12 17.06
CA ASP A 786 -30.12 -12.55 16.90
C ASP A 786 -31.31 -13.49 17.16
N HIS A 787 -32.09 -13.28 18.22
CA HIS A 787 -33.15 -14.21 18.62
C HIS A 787 -34.29 -14.33 17.61
N ALA A 788 -34.53 -13.27 16.84
CA ALA A 788 -35.54 -13.25 15.79
C ALA A 788 -34.93 -13.52 14.41
N CYS A 789 -33.82 -12.87 14.06
CA CYS A 789 -33.28 -12.88 12.71
C CYS A 789 -32.40 -14.11 12.40
N VAL A 790 -31.98 -14.87 13.42
CA VAL A 790 -31.27 -16.15 13.29
C VAL A 790 -32.21 -17.29 13.62
N ASN A 791 -32.22 -18.35 12.79
CA ASN A 791 -33.01 -19.55 13.04
C ASN A 791 -32.58 -20.21 14.37
N GLN A 792 -33.42 -20.12 15.40
CA GLN A 792 -33.10 -20.62 16.74
C GLN A 792 -33.06 -22.15 16.83
N ASP A 793 -33.64 -22.87 15.87
CA ASP A 793 -33.59 -24.33 15.80
C ASP A 793 -32.36 -24.84 15.02
N ASN A 794 -31.77 -24.00 14.18
CA ASN A 794 -30.52 -24.27 13.47
C ASN A 794 -29.69 -22.98 13.32
N PRO A 795 -28.98 -22.53 14.37
CA PRO A 795 -28.40 -21.19 14.42
C PRO A 795 -27.08 -21.04 13.65
N ASN A 796 -26.48 -22.14 13.17
CA ASN A 796 -25.11 -22.13 12.67
C ASN A 796 -24.87 -21.18 11.50
N THR A 797 -25.81 -21.09 10.54
CA THR A 797 -25.67 -20.23 9.36
C THR A 797 -25.85 -18.75 9.71
N GLY A 798 -26.83 -18.43 10.55
CA GLY A 798 -27.06 -17.06 11.03
C GLY A 798 -25.97 -16.55 11.97
N VAL A 799 -25.49 -17.38 12.90
CA VAL A 799 -24.33 -17.05 13.77
C VAL A 799 -23.08 -16.85 12.91
N SER A 800 -22.91 -17.65 11.86
CA SER A 800 -21.78 -17.46 10.95
C SER A 800 -21.92 -16.17 10.13
N ALA A 801 -23.14 -15.74 9.80
CA ALA A 801 -23.39 -14.51 9.04
C ALA A 801 -23.20 -13.20 9.83
N LEU A 802 -23.24 -13.22 11.17
CA LEU A 802 -23.24 -12.02 12.03
C LEU A 802 -22.28 -10.91 11.61
N PRO A 803 -21.00 -11.19 11.31
CA PRO A 803 -20.06 -10.13 10.95
C PRO A 803 -20.47 -9.41 9.64
N MET A 804 -20.97 -10.16 8.64
CA MET A 804 -21.44 -9.58 7.37
C MET A 804 -22.76 -8.84 7.54
N ILE A 805 -23.61 -9.26 8.47
CA ILE A 805 -24.84 -8.55 8.82
C ILE A 805 -24.52 -7.17 9.40
N ILE A 806 -23.58 -7.09 10.35
CA ILE A 806 -23.16 -5.80 10.95
C ILE A 806 -22.65 -4.84 9.88
N ALA A 807 -21.86 -5.36 8.92
CA ALA A 807 -21.38 -4.56 7.79
C ALA A 807 -22.52 -3.95 6.96
N GLN A 808 -23.69 -4.57 6.92
CA GLN A 808 -24.85 -4.11 6.14
C GLN A 808 -25.82 -3.19 6.90
N CYS A 809 -25.68 -3.07 8.23
CA CYS A 809 -26.50 -2.22 9.07
C CYS A 809 -26.01 -0.77 9.05
N ASP A 810 -26.93 0.20 9.17
CA ASP A 810 -26.58 1.63 9.23
C ASP A 810 -26.04 2.03 10.60
N ALA A 811 -26.62 1.45 11.65
CA ALA A 811 -26.22 1.71 13.02
C ALA A 811 -26.18 0.43 13.84
N MET A 812 -25.25 0.36 14.78
CA MET A 812 -25.24 -0.63 15.85
C MET A 812 -25.57 0.04 17.19
N ILE A 813 -26.46 -0.57 17.97
CA ILE A 813 -26.75 -0.16 19.34
C ILE A 813 -26.35 -1.30 20.28
N SER A 814 -25.35 -1.05 21.12
CA SER A 814 -24.90 -1.96 22.16
C SER A 814 -25.64 -1.70 23.48
N LEU A 815 -26.37 -2.70 23.97
CA LEU A 815 -26.99 -2.65 25.28
C LEU A 815 -25.97 -3.07 26.35
N VAL A 816 -25.21 -2.08 26.85
CA VAL A 816 -24.03 -2.28 27.70
C VAL A 816 -24.41 -2.51 29.16
N ASP A 817 -23.80 -3.54 29.77
CA ASP A 817 -23.89 -3.88 31.19
C ASP A 817 -22.50 -4.35 31.72
N GLU A 818 -22.41 -4.74 33.01
CA GLU A 818 -21.17 -4.99 33.77
C GLU A 818 -20.17 -6.03 33.20
N ASP A 819 -20.53 -6.87 32.24
CA ASP A 819 -19.60 -7.83 31.61
C ASP A 819 -19.69 -7.85 30.07
N TYR A 820 -20.30 -6.82 29.46
CA TYR A 820 -20.59 -6.83 28.02
C TYR A 820 -19.33 -7.01 27.16
N TYR A 821 -18.25 -6.26 27.47
CA TYR A 821 -16.99 -6.30 26.71
C TYR A 821 -16.12 -7.52 27.00
N ASP A 822 -16.44 -8.33 28.00
CA ASP A 822 -15.66 -9.52 28.35
C ASP A 822 -16.08 -10.73 27.53
N ARG A 823 -17.21 -10.66 26.82
CA ARG A 823 -17.74 -11.75 26.00
C ARG A 823 -17.15 -11.73 24.61
N GLY A 824 -16.69 -12.89 24.12
CA GLY A 824 -16.03 -12.99 22.82
C GLY A 824 -16.89 -12.54 21.64
N TRP A 825 -18.12 -13.05 21.52
CA TRP A 825 -19.01 -12.67 20.41
C TRP A 825 -19.42 -11.19 20.43
N CYS A 826 -19.83 -10.64 21.58
CA CYS A 826 -20.12 -9.20 21.70
C CYS A 826 -18.89 -8.34 21.37
N ALA A 827 -17.69 -8.79 21.75
CA ALA A 827 -16.45 -8.10 21.41
C ALA A 827 -16.17 -8.12 19.89
N VAL A 828 -16.51 -9.20 19.17
CA VAL A 828 -16.43 -9.24 17.69
C VAL A 828 -17.35 -8.21 17.07
N GLU A 829 -18.59 -8.11 17.57
CA GLU A 829 -19.58 -7.15 17.07
C GLU A 829 -19.09 -5.70 17.24
N VAL A 830 -18.54 -5.40 18.44
CA VAL A 830 -17.92 -4.10 18.75
C VAL A 830 -16.73 -3.81 17.85
N MET A 831 -15.84 -4.77 17.66
CA MET A 831 -14.68 -4.57 16.79
C MET A 831 -15.11 -4.29 15.35
N MET A 832 -16.04 -5.08 14.82
CA MET A 832 -16.58 -4.89 13.48
C MET A 832 -17.18 -3.50 13.32
N ALA A 833 -18.04 -3.07 14.23
CA ALA A 833 -18.66 -1.76 14.19
C ALA A 833 -17.62 -0.63 14.29
N GLU A 834 -16.61 -0.78 15.14
CA GLU A 834 -15.55 0.22 15.31
C GLU A 834 -14.69 0.34 14.05
N THR A 835 -14.24 -0.78 13.48
CA THR A 835 -13.48 -0.78 12.22
C THR A 835 -14.27 -0.13 11.10
N LEU A 836 -15.54 -0.52 10.94
CA LEU A 836 -16.41 0.04 9.89
C LEU A 836 -16.62 1.55 10.07
N ARG A 837 -16.85 1.99 11.31
CA ARG A 837 -16.97 3.41 11.68
C ARG A 837 -15.68 4.18 11.39
N SER A 838 -14.54 3.69 11.85
CA SER A 838 -13.25 4.39 11.74
C SER A 838 -12.72 4.47 10.32
N SER A 839 -12.92 3.42 9.52
CA SER A 839 -12.31 3.30 8.21
C SER A 839 -13.15 3.91 7.08
N TYR A 840 -14.48 3.87 7.21
CA TYR A 840 -15.38 4.29 6.12
C TYR A 840 -16.28 5.47 6.50
N SER A 841 -16.45 5.78 7.78
CA SER A 841 -17.34 6.85 8.26
C SER A 841 -18.80 6.75 7.77
N ILE A 842 -19.27 5.55 7.41
CA ILE A 842 -20.65 5.31 6.94
C ILE A 842 -21.55 4.66 7.99
N HIS A 843 -20.96 4.01 9.01
CA HIS A 843 -21.67 3.31 10.08
C HIS A 843 -21.70 4.15 11.36
N GLN A 844 -22.80 4.07 12.10
CA GLN A 844 -22.95 4.68 13.43
C GLN A 844 -22.87 3.61 14.52
N TRP A 845 -22.25 3.92 15.65
CA TRP A 845 -22.23 3.02 16.82
C TRP A 845 -22.61 3.78 18.09
N TYR A 846 -23.61 3.25 18.78
CA TYR A 846 -24.15 3.80 20.02
C TYR A 846 -24.10 2.78 21.16
N GLU A 847 -23.99 3.30 22.38
CA GLU A 847 -24.15 2.55 23.62
C GLU A 847 -25.39 3.02 24.36
N HIS A 848 -26.21 2.06 24.80
CA HIS A 848 -27.31 2.33 25.70
C HIS A 848 -26.96 1.85 27.12
N VAL A 849 -26.78 2.81 28.03
CA VAL A 849 -26.37 2.57 29.41
C VAL A 849 -27.53 2.91 30.35
N VAL A 850 -27.84 1.98 31.25
CA VAL A 850 -28.84 2.19 32.31
C VAL A 850 -28.21 3.01 33.44
N GLN A 851 -28.89 4.05 33.93
CA GLN A 851 -28.36 4.89 35.01
C GLN A 851 -28.30 4.12 36.35
N PRO A 852 -27.24 4.32 37.17
CA PRO A 852 -27.16 3.71 38.49
C PRO A 852 -28.34 4.13 39.37
N GLY A 853 -29.16 3.18 39.81
CA GLY A 853 -30.34 3.43 40.65
C GLY A 853 -31.65 3.71 39.90
N GLY A 854 -31.64 3.76 38.56
CA GLY A 854 -32.84 3.86 37.72
C GLY A 854 -33.53 2.51 37.47
N SER A 855 -34.72 2.54 36.87
CA SER A 855 -35.36 1.34 36.31
C SER A 855 -34.42 0.67 35.31
N ARG A 856 -34.33 -0.68 35.28
CA ARG A 856 -33.51 -1.43 34.30
C ARG A 856 -33.86 -1.15 32.82
N VAL A 857 -34.93 -0.39 32.58
CA VAL A 857 -35.47 -0.06 31.26
C VAL A 857 -35.06 1.35 30.80
N GLU A 858 -35.01 2.34 31.69
CA GLU A 858 -34.73 3.74 31.32
C GLU A 858 -33.22 4.01 31.32
N GLY A 859 -32.68 4.25 30.13
CA GLY A 859 -31.26 4.55 29.97
C GLY A 859 -30.99 5.81 29.15
N VAL A 860 -29.71 6.01 28.87
CA VAL A 860 -29.24 7.08 27.97
C VAL A 860 -28.52 6.43 26.81
N LEU A 861 -28.93 6.80 25.59
CA LEU A 861 -28.20 6.48 24.38
C LEU A 861 -27.11 7.53 24.17
N ARG A 862 -25.87 7.09 24.03
CA ARG A 862 -24.71 7.94 23.71
C ARG A 862 -23.95 7.36 22.54
N GLU A 863 -23.22 8.20 21.82
CA GLU A 863 -22.24 7.73 20.86
C GLU A 863 -21.17 6.90 21.58
N ALA A 864 -20.81 5.75 21.01
CA ALA A 864 -19.88 4.85 21.64
C ALA A 864 -18.46 5.47 21.68
N PRO A 865 -17.77 5.48 22.84
CA PRO A 865 -16.39 5.92 22.92
C PRO A 865 -15.49 5.03 22.06
N GLY A 866 -14.51 5.62 21.37
CA GLY A 866 -13.47 4.88 20.65
C GLY A 866 -12.61 4.07 21.63
N ARG A 867 -13.05 2.85 21.97
CA ARG A 867 -12.38 1.95 22.91
C ARG A 867 -11.68 0.84 22.16
N GLN A 868 -10.43 0.56 22.53
CA GLN A 868 -9.76 -0.65 22.07
C GLN A 868 -10.43 -1.87 22.72
N VAL A 869 -10.99 -2.73 21.88
CA VAL A 869 -11.41 -4.07 22.28
C VAL A 869 -10.13 -4.84 22.62
N GLY A 870 -9.95 -5.22 23.89
CA GLY A 870 -8.81 -6.07 24.30
C GLY A 870 -8.75 -7.38 23.49
N MET A 871 -7.61 -8.09 23.55
CA MET A 871 -7.37 -9.26 22.68
C MET A 871 -8.45 -10.33 22.81
N MET A 872 -8.89 -10.91 21.68
CA MET A 872 -9.93 -11.95 21.69
C MET A 872 -9.52 -13.21 22.45
N LYS A 873 -8.23 -13.51 22.48
CA LYS A 873 -7.68 -14.65 23.23
C LYS A 873 -7.99 -14.57 24.73
N ASP A 874 -8.28 -13.39 25.27
CA ASP A 874 -8.53 -13.17 26.69
C ASP A 874 -10.04 -13.06 27.01
N LYS A 875 -10.92 -13.17 25.99
CA LYS A 875 -12.37 -13.05 26.14
C LYS A 875 -13.02 -14.36 26.56
N ARG A 876 -14.13 -14.24 27.31
CA ARG A 876 -14.96 -15.35 27.78
C ARG A 876 -15.88 -15.82 26.66
N LEU A 877 -15.87 -17.13 26.38
CA LEU A 877 -16.75 -17.77 25.40
C LEU A 877 -17.73 -18.72 26.10
N THR A 878 -18.91 -18.88 25.52
CA THR A 878 -19.87 -19.89 25.98
C THR A 878 -19.38 -21.29 25.61
N PHE A 879 -18.78 -21.42 24.42
CA PHE A 879 -18.12 -22.64 23.96
C PHE A 879 -16.68 -22.32 23.56
N GLU A 880 -15.70 -22.94 24.21
CA GLU A 880 -14.29 -22.71 23.89
C GLU A 880 -13.90 -23.19 22.49
N THR A 881 -14.70 -24.06 21.89
CA THR A 881 -14.60 -24.46 20.47
C THR A 881 -14.73 -23.27 19.51
N ASP A 882 -15.35 -22.16 19.92
CA ASP A 882 -15.48 -20.94 19.11
C ASP A 882 -14.20 -20.10 19.03
N ARG A 883 -13.20 -20.37 19.90
CA ARG A 883 -12.01 -19.53 20.03
C ARG A 883 -11.23 -19.34 18.72
N PRO A 884 -10.94 -20.39 17.92
CA PRO A 884 -10.29 -20.22 16.62
C PRO A 884 -11.11 -19.35 15.66
N LYS A 885 -12.44 -19.47 15.67
CA LYS A 885 -13.35 -18.68 14.82
C LYS A 885 -13.31 -17.20 15.20
N VAL A 886 -13.36 -16.88 16.50
CA VAL A 886 -13.31 -15.50 16.99
C VAL A 886 -11.95 -14.85 16.73
N LEU A 887 -10.84 -15.59 16.90
CA LEU A 887 -9.50 -15.10 16.55
C LEU A 887 -9.34 -14.83 15.05
N PHE A 888 -9.90 -15.70 14.22
CA PHE A 888 -9.93 -15.49 12.77
C PHE A 888 -10.74 -14.25 12.40
N LEU A 889 -11.92 -14.07 12.99
CA LEU A 889 -12.77 -12.89 12.77
C LEU A 889 -12.07 -11.62 13.22
N GLU A 890 -11.36 -11.61 14.35
CA GLU A 890 -10.56 -10.46 14.79
C GLU A 890 -9.60 -9.98 13.69
N ARG A 891 -8.93 -10.91 13.01
CA ARG A 891 -8.02 -10.55 11.91
C ARG A 891 -8.78 -10.02 10.69
N GLN A 892 -9.84 -10.71 10.27
CA GLN A 892 -10.60 -10.31 9.09
C GLN A 892 -11.32 -8.97 9.27
N SER A 893 -11.78 -8.66 10.49
CA SER A 893 -12.30 -7.33 10.85
C SER A 893 -11.23 -6.26 10.67
N LYS A 894 -10.00 -6.47 11.18
CA LYS A 894 -8.90 -5.51 11.00
C LYS A 894 -8.54 -5.30 9.53
N LEU A 895 -8.54 -6.37 8.72
CA LEU A 895 -8.28 -6.31 7.27
C LEU A 895 -9.39 -5.61 6.47
N LEU A 896 -10.62 -5.59 7.01
CA LEU A 896 -11.73 -4.87 6.40
C LEU A 896 -11.53 -3.35 6.52
N GLY A 897 -10.77 -2.86 7.50
CA GLY A 897 -10.54 -1.44 7.76
C GLY A 897 -9.34 -0.81 7.09
#